data_AF-A0A841F085-F1
#
_entry.id   AF-A0A841F085-F1
#
_cell.length_a   1.000
_cell.length_b   1.000
_cell.length_c   1.000
_cell.angle_alpha   90.00
_cell.angle_beta   90.00
_cell.angle_gamma   90.00
#
_symmetry.space_group_name_H-M   'P 1'
#
loop_
_entity.id
_entity.type
_entity.pdbx_description
1 polymer ?
#
loop_
_entity_poly.entity_id
_entity_poly.type
_entity_poly.pdbx_seq_one_letter_code
_entity_poly.pdbx_strand_id
1 'polypeptide(L)'
;MELLVDWNAHIEQWSRAAVRLQSIRAYREQGQGKGEVVGEQFDSQPGFESGSEPESTLDAHIGCFFVLTRGEVRIRMADEVYHCRSPYILHGGEGTGLSFEAPDQTHTWTGYLVVYKVVPASSKDRESLAQSYSFAPAALLPIQEKCEAMERLLQANDSLDKLQAQSYLMPFVHEILRQRKQLLTQTGNTRTNMVSQAIQYIQVHYSEPITAEKLASRYHCSTSYLSRLFRSQIGLGPIEYLIHVRVHRAKQLLLKSGSKIQDIASQVGYADVYYFSRLFKKYTGHSPLRYRAEHQQKMNTRVQNNPLRALESSIVSNSLPSHNENESYYQWSWEGDTSMFRFSRPAFGAMMVLYTSLILSACQASTTTGGTAAQQPVSSAASATVSDSAAVETRTYTHLKGKSDIPVHPQRVVSLFHLGEPIALGVKPVGTTTYVMDNPHISDKTGITDVGVPPDAEKILALEPDLIVTTPTFAELVEGGYEALNRIAPTIVVEQTNDPIQDVEMFGDILGKQEEAKEWIEQFETKIATYKEKIKPYVKEGETFTILNVRPDALMVYGDTNMGGNILYKYLGLKPAAKVDSDVIHGDTWEISSEVIPEYIGDRLFLAVNKGAEEKVKDVQKLIDASPAGKSGHVYSIDFDEFLPSDAIAVENQLDIITNILMGKAQ
;
A
#
# COMPACT_ATOMS: atom_id res chain seq x y z
N MET A 1 -22.55 20.92 -5.23
CA MET A 1 -22.50 22.10 -4.32
C MET A 1 -21.86 21.65 -3.00
N GLU A 2 -20.57 21.30 -3.01
CA GLU A 2 -19.86 20.62 -1.88
C GLU A 2 -18.91 21.55 -1.10
N LEU A 3 -18.97 22.86 -1.33
CA LEU A 3 -18.09 23.85 -0.71
C LEU A 3 -18.79 24.51 0.48
N LEU A 4 -18.72 23.90 1.67
CA LEU A 4 -18.78 24.55 3.01
C LEU A 4 -18.90 23.54 4.18
N VAL A 5 -18.33 22.33 4.08
CA VAL A 5 -18.29 21.40 5.21
C VAL A 5 -16.95 21.49 5.92
N ASP A 6 -16.95 21.94 7.17
CA ASP A 6 -15.79 21.78 8.05
C ASP A 6 -15.70 20.31 8.50
N TRP A 7 -14.95 19.52 7.73
CA TRP A 7 -14.80 18.09 7.97
C TRP A 7 -14.11 17.74 9.28
N ASN A 8 -13.22 18.61 9.79
CA ASN A 8 -12.61 18.37 11.09
C ASN A 8 -13.65 18.55 12.20
N ALA A 9 -14.50 19.56 12.09
CA ALA A 9 -15.63 19.73 13.01
C ALA A 9 -16.64 18.57 12.93
N HIS A 10 -16.94 18.06 11.72
CA HIS A 10 -17.83 16.90 11.55
C HIS A 10 -17.24 15.62 12.18
N ILE A 11 -15.94 15.35 12.00
CA ILE A 11 -15.25 14.21 12.63
C ILE A 11 -15.25 14.34 14.15
N GLU A 12 -14.94 15.53 14.67
CA GLU A 12 -14.91 15.79 16.11
C GLU A 12 -16.28 15.55 16.76
N GLN A 13 -17.37 15.85 16.06
CA GLN A 13 -18.72 15.61 16.59
C GLN A 13 -19.10 14.14 16.69
N TRP A 14 -18.67 13.28 15.75
CA TRP A 14 -18.85 11.84 15.89
C TRP A 14 -18.14 11.27 17.13
N SER A 15 -17.11 11.94 17.66
CA SER A 15 -16.47 11.55 18.92
C SER A 15 -17.24 12.00 20.17
N ARG A 16 -18.17 12.96 20.04
CA ARG A 16 -18.94 13.55 21.14
C ARG A 16 -20.41 13.10 21.15
N ALA A 17 -20.95 12.73 20.00
CA ALA A 17 -22.34 12.33 19.84
C ALA A 17 -22.59 10.92 20.38
N ALA A 18 -23.66 10.75 21.16
CA ALA A 18 -24.15 9.43 21.53
C ALA A 18 -24.96 8.86 20.36
N VAL A 19 -24.44 7.82 19.70
CA VAL A 19 -25.09 7.19 18.55
C VAL A 19 -25.41 5.74 18.85
N ARG A 20 -26.63 5.31 18.49
CA ARG A 20 -27.12 3.95 18.73
C ARG A 20 -27.46 3.24 17.41
N LEU A 21 -26.78 2.14 17.12
CA LEU A 21 -27.12 1.21 16.04
C LEU A 21 -28.56 0.72 16.24
N GLN A 22 -29.41 0.92 15.22
CA GLN A 22 -30.80 0.49 15.24
C GLN A 22 -30.94 -0.84 14.51
N SER A 23 -30.44 -0.91 13.29
CA SER A 23 -30.53 -2.10 12.46
C SER A 23 -29.45 -2.11 11.39
N ILE A 24 -29.22 -3.29 10.83
CA ILE A 24 -28.47 -3.47 9.61
C ILE A 24 -29.24 -4.45 8.72
N ARG A 25 -29.35 -4.13 7.43
CA ARG A 25 -29.99 -4.98 6.44
C ARG A 25 -29.01 -5.27 5.30
N ALA A 26 -28.80 -6.56 5.02
CA ALA A 26 -28.03 -7.00 3.86
C ALA A 26 -28.96 -7.25 2.67
N TYR A 27 -28.56 -6.77 1.50
CA TYR A 27 -29.22 -7.01 0.22
C TYR A 27 -28.32 -7.94 -0.60
N ARG A 28 -28.85 -9.09 -1.00
CA ARG A 28 -28.12 -10.16 -1.73
C ARG A 28 -28.89 -10.53 -3.00
N GLU A 29 -28.15 -10.93 -4.03
CA GLU A 29 -28.70 -11.45 -5.30
C GLU A 29 -29.45 -12.78 -5.05
N GLN A 30 -30.74 -12.84 -5.39
CA GLN A 30 -31.49 -14.10 -5.31
C GLN A 30 -31.13 -14.97 -6.52
N GLY A 31 -30.50 -16.12 -6.27
CA GLY A 31 -30.29 -17.16 -7.29
C GLY A 31 -31.62 -17.68 -7.82
N GLN A 32 -31.71 -17.93 -9.12
CA GLN A 32 -32.90 -18.46 -9.79
C GLN A 32 -33.45 -19.72 -9.08
N GLY A 33 -34.53 -19.56 -8.33
CA GLY A 33 -35.25 -20.64 -7.67
C GLY A 33 -36.66 -20.15 -7.31
N LYS A 34 -37.68 -20.80 -7.87
CA LYS A 34 -39.11 -20.48 -7.66
C LYS A 34 -39.48 -20.35 -6.17
N GLY A 35 -40.18 -19.28 -5.80
CA GLY A 35 -41.07 -19.28 -4.63
C GLY A 35 -41.08 -17.99 -3.80
N GLU A 36 -42.25 -17.34 -3.79
CA GLU A 36 -42.75 -16.35 -2.82
C GLU A 36 -42.07 -14.97 -2.73
N VAL A 37 -42.75 -13.98 -3.30
CA VAL A 37 -42.73 -12.59 -2.82
C VAL A 37 -43.30 -12.60 -1.40
N VAL A 38 -42.44 -12.68 -0.40
CA VAL A 38 -42.82 -12.39 0.99
C VAL A 38 -42.95 -10.87 1.10
N GLY A 39 -44.14 -10.37 0.78
CA GLY A 39 -44.60 -9.09 1.29
C GLY A 39 -44.89 -9.26 2.78
N GLU A 40 -43.88 -9.06 3.63
CA GLU A 40 -44.09 -8.96 5.07
C GLU A 40 -44.35 -7.51 5.46
N GLN A 41 -45.61 -7.29 5.85
CA GLN A 41 -46.10 -6.10 6.53
C GLN A 41 -45.20 -5.74 7.71
N PHE A 42 -44.91 -4.45 7.86
CA PHE A 42 -44.51 -3.87 9.14
C PHE A 42 -45.62 -4.15 10.13
N ASP A 43 -45.45 -5.13 11.00
CA ASP A 43 -46.49 -5.48 11.95
C ASP A 43 -46.55 -4.41 13.06
N SER A 44 -47.76 -3.84 13.11
CA SER A 44 -48.29 -2.77 13.93
C SER A 44 -48.13 -2.93 15.45
N GLN A 45 -48.06 -1.81 16.18
CA GLN A 45 -49.18 -1.26 16.99
C GLN A 45 -48.83 0.10 17.65
N PRO A 46 -49.80 1.00 17.92
CA PRO A 46 -51.03 1.26 17.17
C PRO A 46 -51.21 2.76 16.83
N GLY A 47 -51.80 3.00 15.67
CA GLY A 47 -52.45 4.26 15.32
C GLY A 47 -51.87 4.91 14.07
N PHE A 48 -52.27 4.42 12.89
CA PHE A 48 -52.47 5.26 11.70
C PHE A 48 -53.25 4.43 10.67
N GLU A 49 -54.47 4.88 10.35
CA GLU A 49 -55.37 4.24 9.39
C GLU A 49 -54.85 4.39 7.95
N SER A 50 -55.20 3.39 7.13
CA SER A 50 -54.79 3.23 5.73
C SER A 50 -55.33 4.31 4.81
N GLY A 51 -54.46 4.91 3.98
CA GLY A 51 -54.88 5.64 2.79
C GLY A 51 -53.98 6.83 2.43
N SER A 52 -52.76 6.59 1.97
CA SER A 52 -51.97 7.48 1.10
C SER A 52 -50.63 6.82 0.76
N GLU A 53 -50.03 7.24 -0.36
CA GLU A 53 -48.83 6.70 -1.03
C GLU A 53 -47.63 6.42 -0.10
N PRO A 54 -46.71 5.48 -0.43
CA PRO A 54 -45.59 5.15 0.44
C PRO A 54 -44.46 6.18 0.29
N GLU A 55 -44.64 7.37 0.83
CA GLU A 55 -43.52 8.21 1.26
C GLU A 55 -43.04 7.70 2.63
N SER A 56 -42.10 6.74 2.63
CA SER A 56 -41.44 6.31 3.86
C SER A 56 -40.44 7.38 4.32
N THR A 57 -40.93 8.41 5.00
CA THR A 57 -40.10 9.35 5.75
C THR A 57 -39.60 8.65 7.02
N LEU A 58 -38.27 8.53 7.16
CA LEU A 58 -37.64 8.02 8.38
C LEU A 58 -37.92 9.02 9.53
N ASP A 59 -38.25 8.53 10.73
CA ASP A 59 -38.45 9.35 11.92
C ASP A 59 -37.31 10.36 12.11
N ALA A 60 -37.66 11.58 12.58
CA ALA A 60 -36.67 12.54 13.06
C ALA A 60 -35.77 11.84 14.10
N HIS A 61 -34.46 12.06 14.02
CA HIS A 61 -33.38 11.39 14.80
C HIS A 61 -32.78 10.10 14.21
N ILE A 62 -33.19 9.65 13.03
CA ILE A 62 -32.61 8.47 12.36
C ILE A 62 -31.71 8.90 11.19
N GLY A 63 -30.49 8.38 11.14
CA GLY A 63 -29.55 8.49 10.01
C GLY A 63 -29.18 7.11 9.46
N CYS A 64 -28.59 7.07 8.27
CA CYS A 64 -28.21 5.81 7.64
C CYS A 64 -26.93 5.88 6.81
N PHE A 65 -26.27 4.74 6.69
CA PHE A 65 -25.23 4.50 5.71
C PHE A 65 -25.69 3.39 4.77
N PHE A 66 -25.66 3.65 3.48
CA PHE A 66 -25.77 2.65 2.44
C PHE A 66 -24.39 2.35 1.85
N VAL A 67 -24.02 1.07 1.84
CA VAL A 67 -22.74 0.57 1.35
C VAL A 67 -23.02 -0.39 0.19
N LEU A 68 -22.71 0.04 -1.03
CA LEU A 68 -22.88 -0.74 -2.25
C LEU A 68 -21.62 -1.59 -2.51
N THR A 69 -21.75 -2.90 -2.37
CA THR A 69 -20.62 -3.84 -2.50
C THR A 69 -20.52 -4.51 -3.86
N ARG A 70 -21.60 -4.55 -4.65
CA ARG A 70 -21.59 -5.05 -6.03
C ARG A 70 -22.74 -4.45 -6.84
N GLY A 71 -22.50 -4.31 -8.15
CA GLY A 71 -23.52 -3.91 -9.11
C GLY A 71 -23.80 -2.40 -9.12
N GLU A 72 -24.93 -2.06 -9.71
CA GLU A 72 -25.38 -0.68 -9.89
C GLU A 72 -26.81 -0.54 -9.35
N VAL A 73 -27.08 0.57 -8.67
CA VAL A 73 -28.39 0.86 -8.11
C VAL A 73 -28.68 2.36 -8.18
N ARG A 74 -29.94 2.71 -8.47
CA ARG A 74 -30.43 4.08 -8.36
C ARG A 74 -31.10 4.27 -7.01
N ILE A 75 -30.65 5.27 -6.28
CA ILE A 75 -31.12 5.58 -4.94
C ILE A 75 -31.65 7.00 -4.95
N ARG A 76 -32.88 7.19 -4.52
CA ARG A 76 -33.43 8.51 -4.27
C ARG A 76 -33.27 8.84 -2.79
N MET A 77 -32.61 9.97 -2.53
CA MET A 77 -32.35 10.48 -1.19
C MET A 77 -32.79 11.94 -1.14
N ALA A 78 -33.78 12.25 -0.31
CA ALA A 78 -34.55 13.50 -0.41
C ALA A 78 -35.07 13.73 -1.85
N ASP A 79 -34.80 14.89 -2.46
CA ASP A 79 -35.23 15.25 -3.82
C ASP A 79 -34.19 14.90 -4.92
N GLU A 80 -33.10 14.21 -4.56
CA GLU A 80 -32.00 13.88 -5.49
C GLU A 80 -31.93 12.38 -5.79
N VAL A 81 -31.60 12.04 -7.04
CA VAL A 81 -31.41 10.66 -7.51
C VAL A 81 -29.92 10.40 -7.75
N TYR A 82 -29.37 9.47 -6.97
CA TYR A 82 -27.99 9.02 -7.04
C TYR A 82 -27.91 7.77 -7.91
N HIS A 83 -27.06 7.81 -8.93
CA HIS A 83 -26.71 6.66 -9.75
C HIS A 83 -25.42 6.05 -9.18
N CYS A 84 -25.56 5.00 -8.39
CA CYS A 84 -24.46 4.43 -7.61
C CYS A 84 -23.92 3.19 -8.32
N ARG A 85 -22.61 3.18 -8.62
CA ARG A 85 -21.87 2.00 -9.07
C ARG A 85 -20.88 1.57 -8.00
N SER A 86 -20.84 0.27 -7.69
CA SER A 86 -19.95 -0.26 -6.67
C SER A 86 -18.46 -0.04 -7.01
N PRO A 87 -17.59 0.24 -6.01
CA PRO A 87 -17.91 0.47 -4.61
C PRO A 87 -18.48 1.88 -4.38
N TYR A 88 -19.55 1.98 -3.59
CA TYR A 88 -20.18 3.27 -3.33
C TYR A 88 -20.66 3.37 -1.88
N ILE A 89 -20.45 4.53 -1.26
CA ILE A 89 -21.00 4.87 0.05
C ILE A 89 -21.90 6.08 -0.10
N LEU A 90 -23.09 5.95 0.47
CA LEU A 90 -24.04 7.03 0.62
C LEU A 90 -24.37 7.14 2.11
N HIS A 91 -24.17 8.31 2.69
CA HIS A 91 -24.60 8.65 4.03
C HIS A 91 -25.77 9.62 3.94
N GLY A 92 -26.89 9.22 4.52
CA GLY A 92 -28.05 10.08 4.74
C GLY A 92 -28.06 10.54 6.19
N GLY A 93 -27.96 11.86 6.40
CA GLY A 93 -28.05 12.44 7.73
C GLY A 93 -29.46 12.35 8.33
N GLU A 94 -29.59 12.79 9.58
CA GLU A 94 -30.86 12.80 10.33
C GLU A 94 -32.07 13.29 9.51
N GLY A 95 -33.11 12.46 9.41
CA GLY A 95 -34.38 12.80 8.75
C GLY A 95 -34.35 12.69 7.21
N THR A 96 -33.25 12.21 6.63
CA THR A 96 -33.16 12.01 5.19
C THR A 96 -33.84 10.70 4.78
N GLY A 97 -34.97 10.77 4.08
CA GLY A 97 -35.62 9.60 3.49
C GLY A 97 -34.76 8.97 2.39
N LEU A 98 -34.65 7.65 2.38
CA LEU A 98 -33.94 6.88 1.35
C LEU A 98 -34.89 5.86 0.72
N SER A 99 -35.04 5.92 -0.60
CA SER A 99 -35.81 4.93 -1.37
C SER A 99 -34.96 4.37 -2.51
N PHE A 100 -35.13 3.08 -2.77
CA PHE A 100 -34.47 2.41 -3.89
C PHE A 100 -35.41 2.49 -5.09
N GLU A 101 -34.94 3.05 -6.20
CA GLU A 101 -35.70 2.96 -7.45
C GLU A 101 -35.58 1.52 -7.97
N ALA A 102 -36.72 0.90 -8.28
CA ALA A 102 -36.74 -0.48 -8.75
C ALA A 102 -35.81 -0.60 -9.97
N PRO A 103 -34.79 -1.48 -9.92
CA PRO A 103 -33.90 -1.64 -11.05
C PRO A 103 -34.72 -2.15 -12.25
N ASP A 104 -34.36 -1.68 -13.44
CA ASP A 104 -34.70 -2.40 -14.66
C ASP A 104 -34.28 -3.87 -14.44
N GLN A 105 -35.12 -4.84 -14.81
CA GLN A 105 -35.03 -6.27 -14.43
C GLN A 105 -33.71 -6.99 -14.83
N THR A 106 -32.73 -6.25 -15.33
CA THR A 106 -31.44 -6.69 -15.88
C THR A 106 -30.25 -6.47 -14.94
N HIS A 107 -30.35 -5.65 -13.89
CA HIS A 107 -29.21 -5.31 -13.02
C HIS A 107 -29.36 -5.90 -11.61
N THR A 108 -28.40 -6.75 -11.21
CA THR A 108 -28.32 -7.33 -9.86
C THR A 108 -27.29 -6.57 -9.01
N TRP A 109 -27.63 -6.27 -7.75
CA TRP A 109 -26.78 -5.53 -6.84
C TRP A 109 -26.73 -6.17 -5.45
N THR A 110 -25.65 -5.91 -4.71
CA THR A 110 -25.51 -6.31 -3.30
C THR A 110 -25.01 -5.15 -2.45
N GLY A 111 -25.46 -5.07 -1.20
CA GLY A 111 -25.05 -3.99 -0.31
C GLY A 111 -25.62 -4.10 1.09
N TYR A 112 -25.25 -3.14 1.93
CA TYR A 112 -25.69 -3.05 3.33
C TYR A 112 -26.33 -1.69 3.60
N LEU A 113 -27.45 -1.70 4.32
CA LEU A 113 -28.06 -0.51 4.90
C LEU A 113 -27.86 -0.56 6.42
N VAL A 114 -27.00 0.31 6.95
CA VAL A 114 -26.75 0.48 8.39
C VAL A 114 -27.56 1.67 8.87
N VAL A 115 -28.48 1.44 9.81
CA VAL A 115 -29.36 2.48 10.36
C VAL A 115 -28.98 2.77 11.79
N TYR A 116 -28.85 4.05 12.13
CA TYR A 116 -28.48 4.50 13.46
C TYR A 116 -29.38 5.63 13.95
N LYS A 117 -29.50 5.77 15.26
CA LYS A 117 -30.21 6.85 15.93
C LYS A 117 -29.22 7.76 16.65
N VAL A 118 -29.36 9.07 16.44
CA VAL A 118 -28.57 10.08 17.14
C VAL A 118 -29.28 10.44 18.46
N VAL A 119 -28.51 10.50 19.54
CA VAL A 119 -28.92 11.07 20.82
C VAL A 119 -28.08 12.34 21.02
N PRO A 120 -28.52 13.49 20.49
CA PRO A 120 -27.71 14.70 20.46
C PRO A 120 -27.56 15.29 21.88
N ALA A 121 -26.35 15.78 22.21
CA ALA A 121 -26.09 16.50 23.45
C ALA A 121 -26.53 17.98 23.38
N SER A 122 -26.59 18.56 22.18
CA SER A 122 -27.03 19.93 21.91
C SER A 122 -27.67 20.09 20.53
N SER A 123 -28.38 21.20 20.29
CA SER A 123 -28.96 21.53 18.97
C SER A 123 -27.92 21.73 17.87
N LYS A 124 -26.69 22.14 18.23
CA LYS A 124 -25.58 22.36 17.29
C LYS A 124 -24.95 21.04 16.82
N ASP A 125 -24.93 20.01 17.66
CA ASP A 125 -24.49 18.65 17.27
C ASP A 125 -25.46 17.99 16.28
N ARG A 126 -26.72 18.44 16.28
CA ARG A 126 -27.77 17.94 15.40
C ARG A 126 -27.57 18.37 13.94
N GLU A 127 -27.25 19.64 13.70
CA GLU A 127 -27.17 20.21 12.34
C GLU A 127 -26.05 19.60 11.49
N SER A 128 -24.93 19.19 12.10
CA SER A 128 -23.80 18.64 11.35
C SER A 128 -23.82 17.12 11.21
N LEU A 129 -24.58 16.38 12.04
CA LEU A 129 -24.92 14.96 11.80
C LEU A 129 -26.11 14.78 10.83
N ALA A 130 -26.84 15.86 10.54
CA ALA A 130 -27.86 15.91 9.50
C ALA A 130 -27.29 16.04 8.07
N GLN A 131 -25.96 16.22 7.94
CA GLN A 131 -25.32 16.37 6.65
C GLN A 131 -25.21 15.04 5.91
N SER A 132 -25.76 14.99 4.70
CA SER A 132 -25.62 13.86 3.79
C SER A 132 -24.38 14.00 2.92
N TYR A 133 -23.77 12.87 2.57
CA TYR A 133 -22.63 12.84 1.66
C TYR A 133 -22.51 11.50 0.94
N SER A 134 -21.80 11.50 -0.19
CA SER A 134 -21.49 10.26 -0.91
C SER A 134 -20.09 10.27 -1.48
N PHE A 135 -19.52 9.09 -1.69
CA PHE A 135 -18.22 8.89 -2.32
C PHE A 135 -17.99 7.42 -2.67
N ALA A 136 -17.08 7.16 -3.62
CA ALA A 136 -16.51 5.83 -3.81
C ALA A 136 -15.40 5.62 -2.77
N PRO A 137 -15.51 4.62 -1.87
CA PRO A 137 -14.48 4.39 -0.86
C PRO A 137 -13.20 3.85 -1.50
N ALA A 138 -12.06 4.31 -1.00
CA ALA A 138 -10.76 3.81 -1.44
C ALA A 138 -10.60 2.31 -1.13
N ALA A 139 -11.07 1.84 0.03
CA ALA A 139 -11.00 0.44 0.44
C ALA A 139 -12.36 -0.04 0.96
N LEU A 140 -13.11 -0.78 0.13
CA LEU A 140 -14.45 -1.27 0.50
C LEU A 140 -14.44 -2.31 1.63
N LEU A 141 -13.40 -3.14 1.70
CA LEU A 141 -13.42 -4.34 2.53
C LEU A 141 -13.41 -4.09 4.04
N PRO A 142 -12.57 -3.20 4.58
CA PRO A 142 -12.64 -2.87 6.00
C PRO A 142 -14.02 -2.35 6.42
N ILE A 143 -14.79 -1.78 5.48
CA ILE A 143 -16.15 -1.28 5.70
C ILE A 143 -17.14 -2.46 5.65
N GLN A 144 -17.07 -3.28 4.60
CA GLN A 144 -17.90 -4.47 4.44
C GLN A 144 -17.76 -5.46 5.60
N GLU A 145 -16.55 -5.72 6.11
CA GLU A 145 -16.34 -6.62 7.25
C GLU A 145 -17.05 -6.16 8.51
N LYS A 146 -17.09 -4.85 8.73
CA LYS A 146 -17.80 -4.28 9.89
C LYS A 146 -19.30 -4.39 9.69
N CYS A 147 -19.80 -4.24 8.47
CA CYS A 147 -21.19 -4.56 8.13
C CYS A 147 -21.52 -6.04 8.39
N GLU A 148 -20.73 -6.97 7.87
CA GLU A 148 -20.92 -8.41 8.08
C GLU A 148 -20.87 -8.80 9.57
N ALA A 149 -19.94 -8.21 10.34
CA ALA A 149 -19.85 -8.42 11.78
C ALA A 149 -21.09 -7.91 12.52
N MET A 150 -21.55 -6.69 12.22
CA MET A 150 -22.78 -6.13 12.79
C MET A 150 -24.00 -6.97 12.42
N GLU A 151 -24.13 -7.41 11.17
CA GLU A 151 -25.23 -8.25 10.69
C GLU A 151 -25.29 -9.57 11.45
N ARG A 152 -24.17 -10.30 11.50
CA ARG A 152 -24.07 -11.59 12.19
C ARG A 152 -24.41 -11.49 13.67
N LEU A 153 -23.90 -10.47 14.36
CA LEU A 153 -24.14 -10.28 15.79
C LEU A 153 -25.59 -9.88 16.08
N LEU A 154 -26.22 -9.06 15.24
CA LEU A 154 -27.63 -8.71 15.40
C LEU A 154 -28.58 -9.87 15.09
N GLN A 155 -28.19 -10.83 14.24
CA GLN A 155 -28.97 -12.05 13.97
C GLN A 155 -29.02 -13.02 15.16
N ALA A 156 -27.96 -13.09 15.98
CA ALA A 156 -27.90 -13.99 17.14
C ALA A 156 -28.87 -13.59 18.28
N ASN A 157 -29.35 -12.35 18.28
CA ASN A 157 -30.38 -11.78 19.16
C ASN A 157 -30.10 -11.82 20.68
N ASP A 158 -28.85 -12.12 21.09
CA ASP A 158 -28.39 -12.04 22.48
C ASP A 158 -28.05 -10.61 22.91
N SER A 159 -28.14 -10.32 24.22
CA SER A 159 -27.87 -8.98 24.75
C SER A 159 -26.39 -8.60 24.68
N LEU A 160 -25.47 -9.57 24.84
CA LEU A 160 -24.04 -9.36 24.71
C LEU A 160 -23.65 -9.14 23.24
N ASP A 161 -24.26 -9.89 22.32
CA ASP A 161 -24.05 -9.72 20.88
C ASP A 161 -24.58 -8.36 20.38
N LYS A 162 -25.73 -7.89 20.89
CA LYS A 162 -26.24 -6.53 20.60
C LYS A 162 -25.28 -5.44 21.07
N LEU A 163 -24.71 -5.61 22.26
CA LEU A 163 -23.68 -4.68 22.77
C LEU A 163 -22.42 -4.73 21.89
N GLN A 164 -22.00 -5.91 21.47
CA GLN A 164 -20.85 -6.05 20.58
C GLN A 164 -21.12 -5.45 19.20
N ALA A 165 -22.31 -5.66 18.62
CA ALA A 165 -22.72 -5.04 17.36
C ALA A 165 -22.70 -3.50 17.44
N GLN A 166 -23.22 -2.94 18.54
CA GLN A 166 -23.13 -1.52 18.83
C GLN A 166 -21.68 -1.02 18.87
N SER A 167 -20.75 -1.82 19.43
CA SER A 167 -19.33 -1.46 19.46
C SER A 167 -18.69 -1.38 18.07
N TYR A 168 -19.19 -2.14 17.08
CA TYR A 168 -18.70 -2.11 15.70
C TYR A 168 -19.12 -0.87 14.92
N LEU A 169 -20.15 -0.15 15.36
CA LEU A 169 -20.62 1.08 14.71
C LEU A 169 -19.53 2.16 14.68
N MET A 170 -18.81 2.38 15.78
CA MET A 170 -17.79 3.43 15.83
C MET A 170 -16.56 3.14 14.96
N PRO A 171 -15.98 1.92 14.97
CA PRO A 171 -14.97 1.52 13.98
C PRO A 171 -15.46 1.63 12.54
N PHE A 172 -16.74 1.39 12.27
CA PHE A 172 -17.34 1.52 10.93
C PHE A 172 -17.38 2.97 10.48
N VAL A 173 -17.91 3.86 11.32
CA VAL A 173 -17.94 5.31 11.06
C VAL A 173 -16.52 5.86 10.92
N HIS A 174 -15.61 5.48 11.81
CA HIS A 174 -14.21 5.91 11.74
C HIS A 174 -13.56 5.52 10.40
N GLU A 175 -13.82 4.31 9.91
CA GLU A 175 -13.28 3.85 8.63
C GLU A 175 -13.81 4.70 7.45
N ILE A 176 -15.12 4.98 7.43
CA ILE A 176 -15.75 5.82 6.41
C ILE A 176 -15.13 7.23 6.43
N LEU A 177 -15.07 7.85 7.60
CA LEU A 177 -14.56 9.22 7.75
C LEU A 177 -13.06 9.30 7.43
N ARG A 178 -12.27 8.27 7.79
CA ARG A 178 -10.84 8.17 7.43
C ARG A 178 -10.64 8.20 5.91
N GLN A 179 -11.37 7.34 5.19
CA GLN A 179 -11.25 7.26 3.73
C GLN A 179 -11.76 8.52 3.04
N ARG A 180 -12.85 9.12 3.54
CA ARG A 180 -13.36 10.39 3.02
C ARG A 180 -12.37 11.54 3.23
N LYS A 181 -11.73 11.61 4.40
CA LYS A 181 -10.68 12.60 4.67
C LYS A 181 -9.48 12.44 3.73
N GLN A 182 -9.09 11.22 3.41
CA GLN A 182 -8.04 10.96 2.41
C GLN A 182 -8.44 11.47 1.03
N LEU A 183 -9.67 11.18 0.58
CA LEU A 183 -10.17 11.66 -0.71
C LEU A 183 -10.16 13.19 -0.82
N LEU A 184 -10.58 13.90 0.23
CA LEU A 184 -10.63 15.37 0.25
C LEU A 184 -9.26 16.04 0.34
N THR A 185 -8.23 15.30 0.79
CA THR A 185 -6.85 15.80 0.89
C THR A 185 -6.01 15.46 -0.34
N GLN A 186 -6.50 14.58 -1.21
CA GLN A 186 -5.85 14.17 -2.45
C GLN A 186 -6.46 14.92 -3.65
N THR A 187 -5.70 15.83 -4.26
CA THR A 187 -6.10 16.61 -5.45
C THR A 187 -5.87 15.83 -6.75
N GLY A 188 -6.06 14.51 -6.74
CA GLY A 188 -5.73 13.62 -7.86
C GLY A 188 -6.59 12.37 -7.87
N ASN A 189 -7.03 11.98 -9.05
CA ASN A 189 -7.95 10.89 -9.32
C ASN A 189 -7.21 9.53 -9.20
N THR A 190 -6.79 9.14 -8.01
CA THR A 190 -6.08 7.86 -7.82
C THR A 190 -7.08 6.71 -7.73
N ARG A 191 -7.24 5.94 -8.82
CA ARG A 191 -7.90 4.61 -8.76
C ARG A 191 -7.15 3.73 -7.75
N THR A 192 -7.85 3.16 -6.76
CA THR A 192 -7.20 2.38 -5.71
C THR A 192 -6.59 1.08 -6.24
N ASN A 193 -5.36 0.80 -5.81
CA ASN A 193 -4.64 -0.42 -6.11
C ASN A 193 -5.12 -1.62 -5.25
N MET A 194 -5.70 -2.64 -5.91
CA MET A 194 -6.21 -3.88 -5.28
C MET A 194 -5.16 -4.62 -4.42
N VAL A 195 -3.89 -4.60 -4.83
CA VAL A 195 -2.79 -5.22 -4.08
C VAL A 195 -2.55 -4.53 -2.75
N SER A 196 -2.61 -3.19 -2.74
CA SER A 196 -2.44 -2.41 -1.52
C SER A 196 -3.52 -2.75 -0.48
N GLN A 197 -4.76 -2.91 -0.94
CA GLN A 197 -5.87 -3.32 -0.07
C GLN A 197 -5.68 -4.76 0.45
N ALA A 198 -5.24 -5.68 -0.41
CA ALA A 198 -4.99 -7.07 -0.06
C ALA A 198 -3.84 -7.23 0.93
N ILE A 199 -2.77 -6.45 0.79
CA ILE A 199 -1.68 -6.33 1.76
C ILE A 199 -2.23 -5.91 3.12
N GLN A 200 -3.03 -4.84 3.16
CA GLN A 200 -3.59 -4.32 4.40
C GLN A 200 -4.44 -5.39 5.10
N TYR A 201 -5.28 -6.10 4.34
CA TYR A 201 -6.07 -7.20 4.88
C TYR A 201 -5.18 -8.31 5.45
N ILE A 202 -4.16 -8.76 4.70
CA ILE A 202 -3.23 -9.79 5.17
C ILE A 202 -2.53 -9.33 6.46
N GLN A 203 -2.09 -8.09 6.56
CA GLN A 203 -1.41 -7.57 7.74
C GLN A 203 -2.29 -7.54 9.01
N VAL A 204 -3.59 -7.33 8.85
CA VAL A 204 -4.56 -7.33 9.95
C VAL A 204 -4.97 -8.75 10.33
N HIS A 205 -5.21 -9.61 9.34
CA HIS A 205 -5.79 -10.94 9.55
C HIS A 205 -4.79 -12.10 9.39
N TYR A 206 -3.49 -11.84 9.42
CA TYR A 206 -2.46 -12.84 9.12
C TYR A 206 -2.58 -14.13 9.94
N SER A 207 -3.08 -14.07 11.17
CA SER A 207 -3.25 -15.23 12.06
C SER A 207 -4.42 -16.14 11.68
N GLU A 208 -5.33 -15.67 10.81
CA GLU A 208 -6.49 -16.43 10.34
C GLU A 208 -6.14 -17.36 9.17
N PRO A 209 -6.90 -18.44 8.92
CA PRO A 209 -6.77 -19.23 7.71
C PRO A 209 -7.17 -18.40 6.48
N ILE A 210 -6.17 -17.81 5.82
CA ILE A 210 -6.29 -17.07 4.58
C ILE A 210 -5.81 -17.96 3.43
N THR A 211 -6.67 -18.18 2.44
CA THR A 211 -6.31 -18.84 1.17
C THR A 211 -6.31 -17.81 0.04
N ALA A 212 -5.68 -18.18 -1.08
CA ALA A 212 -5.57 -17.29 -2.23
C ALA A 212 -6.96 -17.05 -2.85
N GLU A 213 -7.82 -18.07 -2.82
CA GLU A 213 -9.22 -18.01 -3.24
C GLU A 213 -10.02 -17.07 -2.34
N LYS A 214 -9.88 -17.18 -1.01
CA LYS A 214 -10.57 -16.29 -0.06
C LYS A 214 -10.20 -14.82 -0.30
N LEU A 215 -8.93 -14.53 -0.56
CA LEU A 215 -8.48 -13.19 -0.92
C LEU A 215 -9.06 -12.75 -2.27
N ALA A 216 -8.98 -13.59 -3.30
CA ALA A 216 -9.41 -13.22 -4.64
C ALA A 216 -10.93 -13.03 -4.74
N SER A 217 -11.73 -13.94 -4.16
CA SER A 217 -13.19 -13.83 -4.10
C SER A 217 -13.64 -12.53 -3.42
N ARG A 218 -12.87 -12.08 -2.43
CA ARG A 218 -13.14 -10.86 -1.68
C ARG A 218 -12.92 -9.59 -2.52
N TYR A 219 -11.98 -9.60 -3.46
CA TYR A 219 -11.79 -8.52 -4.44
C TYR A 219 -12.53 -8.78 -5.75
N HIS A 220 -13.44 -9.77 -5.76
CA HIS A 220 -14.20 -10.20 -6.94
C HIS A 220 -13.31 -10.47 -8.17
N CYS A 221 -12.11 -11.01 -7.94
CA CYS A 221 -11.16 -11.32 -9.00
C CYS A 221 -10.72 -12.78 -8.94
N SER A 222 -10.05 -13.25 -10.00
CA SER A 222 -9.51 -14.60 -10.04
C SER A 222 -8.27 -14.72 -9.12
N THR A 223 -8.07 -15.90 -8.52
CA THR A 223 -6.87 -16.20 -7.70
C THR A 223 -5.58 -15.98 -8.47
N SER A 224 -5.61 -16.35 -9.75
CA SER A 224 -4.50 -16.14 -10.68
C SER A 224 -4.26 -14.64 -10.91
N TYR A 225 -5.31 -13.85 -11.13
CA TYR A 225 -5.19 -12.40 -11.29
C TYR A 225 -4.58 -11.74 -10.06
N LEU A 226 -5.13 -12.00 -8.86
CA LEU A 226 -4.57 -11.44 -7.63
C LEU A 226 -3.11 -11.84 -7.46
N SER A 227 -2.76 -13.11 -7.73
CA SER A 227 -1.39 -13.60 -7.61
C SER A 227 -0.41 -12.93 -8.58
N ARG A 228 -0.86 -12.66 -9.81
CA ARG A 228 -0.06 -11.99 -10.82
C ARG A 228 0.08 -10.50 -10.55
N LEU A 229 -0.99 -9.86 -10.09
CA LEU A 229 -0.95 -8.46 -9.70
C LEU A 229 0.00 -8.26 -8.51
N PHE A 230 -0.07 -9.15 -7.52
CA PHE A 230 0.91 -9.23 -6.44
C PHE A 230 2.34 -9.44 -6.96
N ARG A 231 2.57 -10.36 -7.91
CA ARG A 231 3.92 -10.57 -8.47
C ARG A 231 4.43 -9.38 -9.29
N SER A 232 3.57 -8.75 -10.08
CA SER A 232 3.93 -7.57 -10.89
C SER A 232 4.28 -6.37 -10.02
N GLN A 233 3.58 -6.18 -8.89
CA GLN A 233 3.77 -5.00 -8.05
C GLN A 233 4.70 -5.22 -6.85
N ILE A 234 4.79 -6.45 -6.35
CA ILE A 234 5.55 -6.82 -5.16
C ILE A 234 6.71 -7.76 -5.49
N GLY A 235 6.58 -8.60 -6.51
CA GLY A 235 7.51 -9.70 -6.79
C GLY A 235 7.18 -11.03 -6.10
N LEU A 236 6.11 -11.09 -5.29
CA LEU A 236 5.66 -12.30 -4.57
C LEU A 236 4.20 -12.60 -4.87
N GLY A 237 3.74 -13.84 -4.68
CA GLY A 237 2.30 -14.12 -4.60
C GLY A 237 1.67 -13.72 -3.25
N PRO A 238 0.34 -13.61 -3.14
CA PRO A 238 -0.36 -13.19 -1.92
C PRO A 238 -0.17 -14.16 -0.75
N ILE A 239 -0.07 -15.47 -1.02
CA ILE A 239 0.20 -16.47 0.03
C ILE A 239 1.67 -16.46 0.44
N GLU A 240 2.60 -16.24 -0.49
CA GLU A 240 4.00 -16.05 -0.15
C GLU A 240 4.16 -14.80 0.74
N TYR A 241 3.51 -13.71 0.37
CA TYR A 241 3.43 -12.49 1.18
C TYR A 241 2.88 -12.77 2.59
N LEU A 242 1.77 -13.49 2.70
CA LEU A 242 1.21 -13.91 4.00
C LEU A 242 2.22 -14.70 4.83
N ILE A 243 2.95 -15.64 4.21
CA ILE A 243 3.99 -16.41 4.89
C ILE A 243 5.07 -15.49 5.45
N HIS A 244 5.52 -14.50 4.67
CA HIS A 244 6.48 -13.51 5.16
C HIS A 244 5.96 -12.73 6.36
N VAL A 245 4.73 -12.24 6.32
CA VAL A 245 4.09 -11.55 7.45
C VAL A 245 4.06 -12.45 8.68
N ARG A 246 3.65 -13.72 8.54
CA ARG A 246 3.59 -14.68 9.65
C ARG A 246 4.95 -15.01 10.23
N VAL A 247 5.97 -15.23 9.38
CA VAL A 247 7.35 -15.48 9.81
C VAL A 247 7.92 -14.27 10.53
N HIS A 248 7.67 -13.06 10.02
CA HIS A 248 8.09 -11.82 10.67
C HIS A 248 7.45 -11.66 12.06
N ARG A 249 6.14 -11.86 12.19
CA ARG A 249 5.43 -11.85 13.48
C ARG A 249 5.98 -12.92 14.42
N ALA A 250 6.30 -14.10 13.91
CA ALA A 250 6.93 -15.16 14.69
C ALA A 250 8.32 -14.77 15.21
N LYS A 251 9.17 -14.12 14.38
CA LYS A 251 10.46 -13.59 14.85
C LYS A 251 10.25 -12.62 16.03
N GLN A 252 9.30 -11.69 15.91
CA GLN A 252 8.99 -10.74 16.98
C GLN A 252 8.58 -11.44 18.27
N LEU A 253 7.68 -12.44 18.19
CA LEU A 253 7.24 -13.21 19.35
C LEU A 253 8.39 -14.03 19.95
N LEU A 254 9.24 -14.65 19.12
CA LEU A 254 10.40 -15.42 19.59
C LEU A 254 11.41 -14.57 20.38
N LEU A 255 11.55 -13.29 20.02
CA LEU A 255 12.48 -12.36 20.67
C LEU A 255 11.88 -11.65 21.88
N LYS A 256 10.58 -11.34 21.83
CA LYS A 256 9.89 -10.57 22.88
C LYS A 256 9.24 -11.45 23.95
N SER A 257 9.00 -12.74 23.68
CA SER A 257 8.31 -13.64 24.61
C SER A 257 9.06 -14.96 24.86
N GLY A 258 8.82 -15.54 26.04
CA GLY A 258 9.25 -16.89 26.41
C GLY A 258 8.28 -18.00 25.98
N SER A 259 7.27 -17.69 25.14
CA SER A 259 6.21 -18.64 24.75
C SER A 259 6.77 -19.89 24.08
N LYS A 260 6.06 -21.03 24.16
CA LYS A 260 6.49 -22.25 23.47
C LYS A 260 6.36 -22.06 21.96
N ILE A 261 7.20 -22.75 21.18
CA ILE A 261 7.18 -22.66 19.71
C ILE A 261 5.81 -23.05 19.14
N GLN A 262 5.13 -24.00 19.78
CA GLN A 262 3.77 -24.40 19.44
C GLN A 262 2.77 -23.25 19.59
N ASP A 263 2.82 -22.51 20.69
CA ASP A 263 1.91 -21.38 20.93
C ASP A 263 2.17 -20.27 19.92
N ILE A 264 3.44 -20.02 19.59
CA ILE A 264 3.83 -19.02 18.58
C ILE A 264 3.32 -19.44 17.20
N ALA A 265 3.46 -20.72 16.82
CA ALA A 265 2.94 -21.23 15.56
C ALA A 265 1.42 -21.01 15.45
N SER A 266 0.68 -21.34 16.51
CA SER A 266 -0.77 -21.12 16.57
C SER A 266 -1.13 -19.63 16.49
N GLN A 267 -0.43 -18.76 17.22
CA GLN A 267 -0.69 -17.31 17.21
C GLN A 267 -0.46 -16.65 15.86
N VAL A 268 0.50 -17.15 15.07
CA VAL A 268 0.75 -16.64 13.71
C VAL A 268 -0.05 -17.39 12.63
N GLY A 269 -0.96 -18.27 13.01
CA GLY A 269 -1.92 -18.90 12.08
C GLY A 269 -1.48 -20.23 11.46
N TYR A 270 -0.57 -20.97 12.09
CA TYR A 270 -0.23 -22.34 11.72
C TYR A 270 -0.70 -23.34 12.77
N ALA A 271 -1.54 -24.29 12.34
CA ALA A 271 -1.97 -25.40 13.20
C ALA A 271 -0.86 -26.44 13.41
N ASP A 272 -0.02 -26.67 12.40
CA ASP A 272 1.08 -27.63 12.45
C ASP A 272 2.43 -26.93 12.75
N VAL A 273 2.99 -27.22 13.93
CA VAL A 273 4.27 -26.70 14.42
C VAL A 273 5.45 -27.18 13.59
N TYR A 274 5.41 -28.39 13.05
CA TYR A 274 6.47 -28.94 12.20
C TYR A 274 6.47 -28.28 10.83
N TYR A 275 5.29 -28.05 10.25
CA TYR A 275 5.15 -27.26 9.03
C TYR A 275 5.67 -25.83 9.24
N PHE A 276 5.24 -25.15 10.30
CA PHE A 276 5.73 -23.83 10.68
C PHE A 276 7.25 -23.81 10.83
N SER A 277 7.84 -24.77 11.54
CA SER A 277 9.28 -24.82 11.79
C SER A 277 10.10 -25.01 10.51
N ARG A 278 9.62 -25.83 9.56
CA ARG A 278 10.24 -25.99 8.24
C ARG A 278 10.16 -24.70 7.42
N LEU A 279 8.99 -24.06 7.43
CA LEU A 279 8.76 -22.81 6.71
C LEU A 279 9.61 -21.66 7.29
N PHE A 280 9.62 -21.50 8.61
CA PHE A 280 10.45 -20.52 9.30
C PHE A 280 11.94 -20.73 8.98
N LYS A 281 12.43 -21.98 9.00
CA LYS A 281 13.82 -22.28 8.59
C LYS A 281 14.10 -21.97 7.12
N LYS A 282 13.15 -22.24 6.22
CA LYS A 282 13.26 -21.89 4.80
C LYS A 282 13.47 -20.38 4.61
N TYR A 283 12.73 -19.55 5.33
CA TYR A 283 12.75 -18.09 5.15
C TYR A 283 13.77 -17.35 6.03
N THR A 284 14.27 -17.96 7.11
CA THR A 284 15.22 -17.30 8.04
C THR A 284 16.60 -17.98 8.10
N GLY A 285 16.77 -19.12 7.43
CA GLY A 285 17.96 -19.97 7.52
C GLY A 285 18.07 -20.78 8.84
N HIS A 286 17.34 -20.39 9.89
CA HIS A 286 17.46 -20.95 11.24
C HIS A 286 16.14 -21.56 11.70
N SER A 287 16.18 -22.61 12.52
CA SER A 287 14.94 -23.08 13.16
C SER A 287 14.46 -22.05 14.19
N PRO A 288 13.15 -21.98 14.50
CA PRO A 288 12.62 -21.04 15.51
C PRO A 288 13.37 -21.10 16.85
N LEU A 289 13.72 -22.31 17.30
CA LEU A 289 14.46 -22.53 18.55
C LEU A 289 15.88 -21.96 18.47
N ARG A 290 16.58 -22.21 17.36
CA ARG A 290 17.95 -21.73 17.15
C ARG A 290 17.98 -20.20 17.00
N TYR A 291 17.02 -19.65 16.26
CA TYR A 291 16.85 -18.20 16.10
C TYR A 291 16.69 -17.50 17.45
N ARG A 292 15.85 -18.05 18.34
CA ARG A 292 15.69 -17.56 19.71
C ARG A 292 17.01 -17.60 20.49
N ALA A 293 17.71 -18.74 20.47
CA ALA A 293 18.94 -18.93 21.24
C ALA A 293 20.05 -17.96 20.81
N GLU A 294 20.30 -17.82 19.50
CA GLU A 294 21.35 -16.94 18.98
C GLU A 294 21.09 -15.46 19.29
N HIS A 295 19.84 -15.01 19.18
CA HIS A 295 19.49 -13.62 19.50
C HIS A 295 19.48 -13.34 21.00
N GLN A 296 19.05 -14.28 21.84
CA GLN A 296 19.18 -14.14 23.30
C GLN A 296 20.65 -14.09 23.72
N GLN A 297 21.51 -14.89 23.11
CA GLN A 297 22.95 -14.85 23.34
C GLN A 297 23.55 -13.51 22.93
N LYS A 298 23.24 -12.98 21.72
CA LYS A 298 23.68 -11.64 21.29
C LYS A 298 23.21 -10.52 22.22
N MET A 299 21.98 -10.57 22.72
CA MET A 299 21.48 -9.60 23.71
C MET A 299 22.22 -9.73 25.04
N ASN A 300 22.45 -10.95 25.52
CA ASN A 300 23.19 -11.20 26.76
C ASN A 300 24.66 -10.77 26.66
N THR A 301 25.32 -10.98 25.51
CA THR A 301 26.71 -10.51 25.27
C THR A 301 26.80 -8.99 25.21
N ARG A 302 25.80 -8.29 24.64
CA ARG A 302 25.72 -6.81 24.70
C ARG A 302 25.49 -6.29 26.13
N VAL A 303 24.77 -7.05 26.95
CA VAL A 303 24.49 -6.71 28.36
C VAL A 303 25.67 -7.07 29.29
N GLN A 304 26.48 -8.09 28.97
CA GLN A 304 27.67 -8.48 29.73
C GLN A 304 28.78 -7.41 29.76
N ASN A 305 28.80 -6.51 28.77
CA ASN A 305 29.73 -5.37 28.75
C ASN A 305 29.16 -4.13 29.47
N ASN A 306 28.20 -4.31 30.38
CA ASN A 306 27.73 -3.25 31.26
C ASN A 306 28.35 -3.42 32.67
N PRO A 307 29.28 -2.56 33.10
CA PRO A 307 29.94 -2.67 34.41
C PRO A 307 28.99 -2.44 35.60
N LEU A 308 27.72 -2.07 35.37
CA LEU A 308 26.70 -1.89 36.40
C LEU A 308 25.78 -3.11 36.61
N ARG A 309 25.97 -4.22 35.87
CA ARG A 309 25.27 -5.49 36.11
C ARG A 309 26.29 -6.57 36.46
N ALA A 310 26.18 -7.10 37.68
CA ALA A 310 27.09 -8.12 38.21
C ALA A 310 27.16 -9.37 37.31
N LEU A 311 28.36 -9.91 37.13
CA LEU A 311 28.60 -11.16 36.42
C LEU A 311 27.81 -12.31 37.07
N GLU A 312 26.94 -12.97 36.30
CA GLU A 312 26.49 -14.32 36.60
C GLU A 312 27.62 -15.30 36.25
N SER A 313 28.58 -15.45 37.17
CA SER A 313 29.62 -16.49 37.08
C SER A 313 29.01 -17.87 37.35
N SER A 314 29.29 -18.85 36.48
CA SER A 314 28.73 -20.21 36.53
C SER A 314 29.33 -21.13 37.62
N ILE A 315 29.97 -20.56 38.65
CA ILE A 315 30.69 -21.34 39.66
C ILE A 315 29.76 -21.79 40.81
N VAL A 316 28.53 -21.26 40.91
CA VAL A 316 27.56 -21.68 41.93
C VAL A 316 26.18 -21.91 41.31
N SER A 317 25.53 -23.02 41.65
CA SER A 317 24.16 -23.35 41.21
C SER A 317 23.13 -22.46 41.90
N ASN A 318 22.25 -21.81 41.14
CA ASN A 318 21.10 -21.09 41.67
C ASN A 318 20.12 -22.06 42.35
N SER A 319 20.16 -22.12 43.68
CA SER A 319 19.02 -22.61 44.46
C SER A 319 17.95 -21.52 44.50
N LEU A 320 16.77 -21.78 43.95
CA LEU A 320 15.60 -20.93 44.12
C LEU A 320 15.25 -20.82 45.62
N PRO A 321 15.14 -19.63 46.21
CA PRO A 321 14.45 -19.50 47.48
C PRO A 321 12.95 -19.52 47.21
N SER A 322 12.29 -20.60 47.62
CA SER A 322 10.90 -20.51 48.06
C SER A 322 10.90 -19.85 49.44
N HIS A 323 10.34 -18.64 49.59
CA HIS A 323 9.15 -18.42 50.42
C HIS A 323 8.68 -16.97 50.38
N ASN A 324 7.43 -16.84 50.80
CA ASN A 324 6.49 -15.75 50.74
C ASN A 324 6.57 -14.87 52.01
N GLU A 325 5.77 -13.81 52.04
CA GLU A 325 5.46 -12.89 53.16
C GLU A 325 6.29 -11.60 53.27
N ASN A 326 5.97 -10.58 52.45
CA ASN A 326 5.73 -9.20 52.96
C ASN A 326 5.15 -8.19 51.94
N GLU A 327 4.11 -8.54 51.18
CA GLU A 327 3.33 -7.54 50.42
C GLU A 327 2.08 -7.11 51.19
N SER A 328 2.21 -6.20 52.16
CA SER A 328 1.09 -5.38 52.72
C SER A 328 1.56 -4.33 53.75
N TYR A 329 2.45 -3.39 53.38
CA TYR A 329 2.83 -2.27 54.29
C TYR A 329 2.75 -0.85 53.69
N TYR A 330 2.34 -0.66 52.43
CA TYR A 330 2.31 0.69 51.82
C TYR A 330 0.99 1.12 51.17
N GLN A 331 -0.13 0.52 51.56
CA GLN A 331 -1.42 1.17 51.44
C GLN A 331 -1.87 1.51 52.86
N TRP A 332 -2.43 2.70 53.09
CA TRP A 332 -2.89 3.27 54.39
C TRP A 332 -2.02 4.41 54.97
N SER A 333 -1.82 5.49 54.20
CA SER A 333 -1.89 6.86 54.73
C SER A 333 -2.00 7.86 53.57
N TRP A 334 -3.21 8.34 53.31
CA TRP A 334 -3.43 9.61 52.60
C TRP A 334 -2.91 10.74 53.49
N GLU A 335 -1.78 11.34 53.13
CA GLU A 335 -1.40 12.72 53.44
C GLU A 335 -0.06 13.05 52.76
N GLY A 336 0.00 14.19 52.04
CA GLY A 336 1.26 14.84 51.69
C GLY A 336 1.52 15.01 50.18
N ASP A 337 0.90 16.03 49.58
CA ASP A 337 1.59 16.77 48.52
C ASP A 337 2.60 17.70 49.20
N THR A 338 3.90 17.54 48.94
CA THR A 338 4.89 18.62 48.68
C THR A 338 6.34 18.11 48.67
N SER A 339 6.98 18.33 47.52
CA SER A 339 8.40 18.68 47.30
C SER A 339 9.51 18.08 48.19
N MET A 340 10.41 17.28 47.59
CA MET A 340 11.86 17.35 47.87
C MET A 340 12.69 16.73 46.73
N PHE A 341 12.88 17.47 45.63
CA PHE A 341 14.08 17.33 44.82
C PHE A 341 15.22 18.08 45.51
N ARG A 342 15.99 17.38 46.35
CA ARG A 342 17.29 17.89 46.82
C ARG A 342 18.38 17.45 45.85
N PHE A 343 18.74 18.33 44.93
CA PHE A 343 20.04 18.27 44.26
C PHE A 343 21.15 18.52 45.30
N SER A 344 21.91 17.50 45.68
CA SER A 344 23.23 17.67 46.30
C SER A 344 24.30 17.47 45.23
N ARG A 345 24.86 18.58 44.75
CA ARG A 345 25.97 18.63 43.79
C ARG A 345 27.31 18.64 44.54
N PRO A 346 28.25 17.73 44.20
CA PRO A 346 29.67 18.09 44.17
C PRO A 346 30.30 17.97 42.76
N ALA A 347 29.61 17.39 41.77
CA ALA A 347 30.20 17.12 40.45
C ALA A 347 30.31 18.36 39.52
N PHE A 348 29.47 19.38 39.70
CA PHE A 348 29.44 20.55 38.80
C PHE A 348 30.62 21.52 39.05
N GLY A 349 31.10 21.62 40.29
CA GLY A 349 32.25 22.45 40.65
C GLY A 349 33.58 21.88 40.13
N ALA A 350 33.75 20.56 40.21
CA ALA A 350 34.96 19.88 39.71
C ALA A 350 35.10 19.99 38.18
N MET A 351 33.98 19.93 37.45
CA MET A 351 33.98 20.07 35.99
C MET A 351 34.34 21.50 35.55
N MET A 352 33.86 22.53 36.28
CA MET A 352 34.16 23.91 35.94
C MET A 352 35.63 24.31 36.26
N VAL A 353 36.24 23.72 37.28
CA VAL A 353 37.67 23.89 37.60
C VAL A 353 38.58 23.18 36.57
N LEU A 354 38.13 22.05 36.03
CA LEU A 354 38.81 21.35 34.92
C LEU A 354 38.74 22.13 33.60
N TYR A 355 37.59 22.73 33.29
CA TYR A 355 37.45 23.56 32.08
C TYR A 355 38.22 24.88 32.18
N THR A 356 38.28 25.51 33.35
CA THR A 356 39.03 26.76 33.53
C THR A 356 40.55 26.53 33.52
N SER A 357 41.05 25.39 34.03
CA SER A 357 42.49 25.05 33.95
C SER A 357 42.96 24.70 32.54
N LEU A 358 42.10 24.08 31.71
CA LEU A 358 42.39 23.81 30.29
C LEU A 358 42.47 25.08 29.44
N ILE A 359 41.66 26.10 29.74
CA ILE A 359 41.67 27.38 28.99
C ILE A 359 42.87 28.26 29.41
N LEU A 360 43.31 28.19 30.67
CA LEU A 360 44.48 28.96 31.15
C LEU A 360 45.84 28.41 30.68
N SER A 361 45.93 27.14 30.26
CA SER A 361 47.16 26.57 29.70
C SER A 361 47.39 26.91 28.22
N ALA A 362 46.38 27.45 27.52
CA ALA A 362 46.47 27.79 26.10
C ALA A 362 46.92 29.24 25.81
N CYS A 363 47.18 30.06 26.85
CA CYS A 363 47.55 31.47 26.69
C CYS A 363 48.95 31.85 27.25
N GLN A 364 49.82 30.87 27.53
CA GLN A 364 51.21 31.17 27.89
C GLN A 364 52.20 30.69 26.83
N ALA A 365 52.28 31.46 25.75
CA ALA A 365 53.52 31.68 25.02
C ALA A 365 53.34 32.91 24.14
N SER A 366 53.77 34.09 24.62
CA SER A 366 54.33 35.20 23.82
C SER A 366 54.42 36.47 24.66
N THR A 367 55.60 36.76 25.22
CA THR A 367 56.07 38.14 25.38
C THR A 367 57.57 38.15 25.56
N THR A 368 58.29 38.34 24.46
CA THR A 368 59.54 39.11 24.51
C THR A 368 59.60 40.02 23.30
N THR A 369 59.62 41.30 23.63
CA THR A 369 59.69 42.49 22.81
C THR A 369 61.00 42.61 22.02
N GLY A 370 60.88 43.09 20.78
CA GLY A 370 61.68 44.23 20.29
C GLY A 370 62.97 43.93 19.52
N GLY A 371 62.85 43.98 18.18
CA GLY A 371 63.82 44.58 17.26
C GLY A 371 65.17 43.89 17.05
N THR A 372 65.44 43.37 15.85
CA THR A 372 66.07 44.09 14.71
C THR A 372 66.59 43.06 13.69
N ALA A 373 66.48 43.41 12.40
CA ALA A 373 67.24 42.90 11.24
C ALA A 373 66.85 41.54 10.60
N ALA A 374 66.21 41.71 9.42
CA ALA A 374 66.63 41.20 8.12
C ALA A 374 66.29 39.76 7.66
N GLN A 375 65.68 39.77 6.47
CA GLN A 375 65.79 38.80 5.35
C GLN A 375 64.95 37.51 5.36
N GLN A 376 63.96 37.54 4.47
CA GLN A 376 63.52 36.42 3.60
C GLN A 376 64.73 35.79 2.84
N PRO A 377 64.66 34.57 2.23
CA PRO A 377 63.46 33.79 1.90
C PRO A 377 63.59 32.23 1.89
N VAL A 378 62.48 31.58 1.52
CA VAL A 378 62.28 30.25 0.87
C VAL A 378 62.39 28.92 1.67
N SER A 379 61.41 28.06 1.34
CA SER A 379 61.43 26.59 1.19
C SER A 379 60.99 25.67 2.34
N SER A 380 59.76 25.18 2.14
CA SER A 380 59.39 23.76 1.93
C SER A 380 59.29 22.77 3.10
N ALA A 381 58.19 21.99 3.01
CA ALA A 381 57.97 20.62 3.49
C ALA A 381 57.72 20.47 5.01
N ALA A 382 56.77 19.69 5.51
CA ALA A 382 55.71 18.88 4.92
C ALA A 382 54.68 18.52 6.02
N SER A 383 53.45 18.28 5.58
CA SER A 383 52.45 17.32 6.09
C SER A 383 52.20 17.17 7.59
N ALA A 384 50.96 17.45 8.01
CA ALA A 384 49.92 16.41 8.08
C ALA A 384 48.53 17.04 8.21
N THR A 385 47.76 16.93 7.13
CA THR A 385 46.34 17.24 7.01
C THR A 385 45.49 16.24 7.78
N VAL A 386 44.59 16.72 8.65
CA VAL A 386 43.36 16.02 8.99
C VAL A 386 42.26 16.68 8.17
N SER A 387 41.76 15.94 7.19
CA SER A 387 40.63 16.32 6.34
C SER A 387 39.35 16.32 7.16
N ASP A 388 38.73 17.49 7.25
CA ASP A 388 37.40 17.75 7.80
C ASP A 388 36.33 17.15 6.87
N SER A 389 35.34 16.43 7.43
CA SER A 389 34.23 15.87 6.65
C SER A 389 33.23 16.97 6.33
N ALA A 390 33.11 17.34 5.05
CA ALA A 390 32.13 18.32 4.58
C ALA A 390 30.69 17.90 4.97
N ALA A 391 29.94 18.82 5.58
CA ALA A 391 28.52 18.62 5.87
C ALA A 391 27.75 18.42 4.56
N VAL A 392 27.00 17.32 4.46
CA VAL A 392 26.14 17.02 3.30
C VAL A 392 24.99 18.02 3.28
N GLU A 393 24.86 18.76 2.17
CA GLU A 393 23.75 19.71 1.98
C GLU A 393 22.43 18.94 1.79
N THR A 394 21.41 19.32 2.56
CA THR A 394 20.10 18.66 2.57
C THR A 394 18.98 19.62 2.23
N ARG A 395 17.89 19.10 1.64
CA ARG A 395 16.64 19.81 1.39
C ARG A 395 15.43 19.04 1.91
N THR A 396 14.39 19.73 2.31
CA THR A 396 13.13 19.09 2.73
C THR A 396 12.33 18.65 1.52
N TYR A 397 11.90 17.39 1.49
CA TYR A 397 11.06 16.79 0.47
C TYR A 397 9.74 16.30 1.06
N THR A 398 8.62 16.50 0.35
CA THR A 398 7.28 16.06 0.79
C THR A 398 6.87 14.79 0.05
N HIS A 399 6.45 13.77 0.77
CA HIS A 399 6.11 12.45 0.23
C HIS A 399 4.95 11.81 1.02
N LEU A 400 4.53 10.59 0.66
CA LEU A 400 3.32 9.95 1.22
C LEU A 400 3.34 9.67 2.74
N LYS A 401 4.51 9.78 3.39
CA LYS A 401 4.65 9.62 4.86
C LYS A 401 4.98 10.93 5.58
N GLY A 402 4.92 12.07 4.89
CA GLY A 402 5.15 13.40 5.48
C GLY A 402 6.31 14.13 4.81
N LYS A 403 7.18 14.72 5.62
CA LYS A 403 8.36 15.47 5.16
C LYS A 403 9.63 14.81 5.67
N SER A 404 10.63 14.72 4.80
CA SER A 404 11.96 14.19 5.12
C SER A 404 13.04 15.13 4.59
N ASP A 405 14.11 15.33 5.36
CA ASP A 405 15.30 16.04 4.88
C ASP A 405 16.18 15.04 4.14
N ILE A 406 16.37 15.26 2.85
CA ILE A 406 17.11 14.39 1.94
C ILE A 406 18.35 15.10 1.41
N PRO A 407 19.43 14.38 1.04
CA PRO A 407 20.57 14.99 0.37
C PRO A 407 20.13 15.72 -0.91
N VAL A 408 20.72 16.88 -1.21
CA VAL A 408 20.49 17.57 -2.49
C VAL A 408 20.99 16.74 -3.67
N HIS A 409 22.09 16.00 -3.47
CA HIS A 409 22.70 15.12 -4.47
C HIS A 409 23.04 13.76 -3.85
N PRO A 410 22.06 12.85 -3.71
CA PRO A 410 22.27 11.54 -3.12
C PRO A 410 23.24 10.70 -3.97
N GLN A 411 24.19 10.03 -3.30
CA GLN A 411 25.27 9.25 -3.92
C GLN A 411 25.07 7.73 -3.76
N ARG A 412 24.35 7.30 -2.71
CA ARG A 412 24.16 5.90 -2.35
C ARG A 412 22.67 5.62 -2.21
N VAL A 413 21.98 5.60 -3.34
CA VAL A 413 20.52 5.40 -3.40
C VAL A 413 20.18 3.91 -3.34
N VAL A 414 19.29 3.52 -2.43
CA VAL A 414 18.58 2.24 -2.51
C VAL A 414 17.19 2.51 -3.06
N SER A 415 16.82 1.86 -4.17
CA SER A 415 15.49 1.98 -4.76
C SER A 415 14.78 0.63 -4.78
N LEU A 416 13.68 0.53 -4.03
CA LEU A 416 13.00 -0.75 -3.79
C LEU A 416 12.02 -1.16 -4.90
N PHE A 417 11.72 -0.26 -5.83
CA PHE A 417 10.79 -0.52 -6.95
C PHE A 417 11.22 0.10 -8.28
N HIS A 418 11.62 1.37 -8.28
CA HIS A 418 11.96 2.15 -9.47
C HIS A 418 13.46 2.06 -9.78
N LEU A 419 13.86 1.20 -10.72
CA LEU A 419 15.27 1.05 -11.11
C LEU A 419 15.60 1.73 -12.43
N GLY A 420 14.65 1.78 -13.38
CA GLY A 420 14.88 2.37 -14.69
C GLY A 420 15.05 3.89 -14.65
N GLU A 421 14.22 4.57 -13.86
CA GLU A 421 14.20 6.03 -13.71
C GLU A 421 15.53 6.59 -13.19
N PRO A 422 16.07 6.14 -12.03
CA PRO A 422 17.36 6.64 -11.57
C PRO A 422 18.49 6.34 -12.57
N ILE A 423 18.48 5.17 -13.22
CA ILE A 423 19.51 4.81 -14.21
C ILE A 423 19.41 5.71 -15.46
N ALA A 424 18.20 6.03 -15.94
CA ALA A 424 17.98 6.95 -17.04
C ALA A 424 18.55 8.36 -16.74
N LEU A 425 18.54 8.76 -15.48
CA LEU A 425 19.11 10.02 -14.99
C LEU A 425 20.61 9.94 -14.62
N GLY A 426 21.27 8.83 -14.97
CA GLY A 426 22.70 8.62 -14.71
C GLY A 426 23.05 8.30 -13.25
N VAL A 427 22.06 7.94 -12.43
CA VAL A 427 22.27 7.52 -11.03
C VAL A 427 22.07 6.02 -10.92
N LYS A 428 23.12 5.29 -10.54
CA LYS A 428 23.04 3.84 -10.35
C LYS A 428 22.72 3.50 -8.89
N PRO A 429 21.55 2.92 -8.56
CA PRO A 429 21.26 2.52 -7.20
C PRO A 429 22.23 1.45 -6.68
N VAL A 430 22.56 1.49 -5.40
CA VAL A 430 23.44 0.49 -4.75
C VAL A 430 22.67 -0.76 -4.32
N GLY A 431 21.34 -0.69 -4.28
CA GLY A 431 20.47 -1.83 -3.97
C GLY A 431 19.06 -1.69 -4.50
N THR A 432 18.46 -2.84 -4.84
CA THR A 432 17.08 -2.97 -5.32
C THR A 432 16.51 -4.35 -4.99
N THR A 433 15.24 -4.58 -5.31
CA THR A 433 14.53 -5.83 -5.02
C THR A 433 14.66 -6.85 -6.16
N THR A 434 14.50 -8.14 -5.84
CA THR A 434 14.70 -9.26 -6.78
C THR A 434 13.93 -9.10 -8.08
N TYR A 435 12.63 -8.76 -8.02
CA TYR A 435 11.80 -8.60 -9.22
C TYR A 435 12.32 -7.52 -10.16
N VAL A 436 12.75 -6.39 -9.60
CA VAL A 436 13.26 -5.26 -10.36
C VAL A 436 14.64 -5.59 -10.94
N MET A 437 15.43 -6.41 -10.24
CA MET A 437 16.69 -6.96 -10.72
C MET A 437 16.51 -7.90 -11.93
N ASP A 438 15.34 -8.52 -12.10
CA ASP A 438 15.06 -9.43 -13.22
C ASP A 438 14.65 -8.70 -14.52
N ASN A 439 14.55 -7.36 -14.51
CA ASN A 439 14.19 -6.57 -15.70
C ASN A 439 15.16 -6.82 -16.88
N PRO A 440 14.69 -7.34 -18.03
CA PRO A 440 15.54 -7.66 -19.17
C PRO A 440 16.09 -6.43 -19.91
N HIS A 441 15.48 -5.25 -19.74
CA HIS A 441 15.90 -4.03 -20.41
C HIS A 441 17.10 -3.33 -19.75
N ILE A 442 17.45 -3.73 -18.53
CA ILE A 442 18.57 -3.17 -17.79
C ILE A 442 19.76 -4.13 -17.92
N SER A 443 20.70 -3.78 -18.78
CA SER A 443 21.86 -4.63 -19.08
C SER A 443 22.97 -4.53 -18.02
N ASP A 444 23.28 -3.32 -17.55
CA ASP A 444 24.33 -3.09 -16.54
C ASP A 444 23.78 -3.07 -15.10
N LYS A 445 23.79 -4.24 -14.46
CA LYS A 445 23.43 -4.43 -13.04
C LYS A 445 24.65 -4.46 -12.10
N THR A 446 25.84 -4.14 -12.60
CA THR A 446 27.08 -4.27 -11.80
C THR A 446 27.07 -3.35 -10.57
N GLY A 447 27.33 -3.90 -9.38
CA GLY A 447 27.34 -3.12 -8.14
C GLY A 447 25.95 -2.82 -7.53
N ILE A 448 24.86 -3.30 -8.15
CA ILE A 448 23.52 -3.23 -7.56
C ILE A 448 23.28 -4.52 -6.76
N THR A 449 22.97 -4.38 -5.47
CA THR A 449 22.73 -5.54 -4.58
C THR A 449 21.25 -5.89 -4.49
N ASP A 450 20.92 -7.18 -4.64
CA ASP A 450 19.56 -7.66 -4.36
C ASP A 450 19.29 -7.73 -2.85
N VAL A 451 18.44 -6.81 -2.37
CA VAL A 451 18.00 -6.73 -0.98
C VAL A 451 16.86 -7.71 -0.66
N GLY A 452 16.36 -8.44 -1.65
CA GLY A 452 15.35 -9.48 -1.53
C GLY A 452 13.92 -8.98 -1.62
N VAL A 453 12.98 -9.92 -1.68
CA VAL A 453 11.55 -9.67 -1.52
C VAL A 453 10.98 -10.61 -0.44
N PRO A 454 10.45 -10.07 0.67
CA PRO A 454 10.43 -8.66 1.04
C PRO A 454 11.84 -8.11 1.28
N PRO A 455 12.05 -6.78 1.19
CA PRO A 455 13.37 -6.19 1.36
C PRO A 455 13.92 -6.42 2.78
N ASP A 456 15.19 -6.82 2.86
CA ASP A 456 15.90 -7.11 4.10
C ASP A 456 16.59 -5.85 4.64
N ALA A 457 16.17 -5.42 5.84
CA ALA A 457 16.70 -4.22 6.49
C ALA A 457 18.20 -4.32 6.82
N GLU A 458 18.72 -5.51 7.16
CA GLU A 458 20.15 -5.69 7.45
C GLU A 458 20.98 -5.59 6.16
N LYS A 459 20.47 -6.15 5.04
CA LYS A 459 21.10 -5.96 3.74
C LYS A 459 21.10 -4.49 3.32
N ILE A 460 19.97 -3.79 3.48
CA ILE A 460 19.87 -2.36 3.15
C ILE A 460 20.84 -1.55 4.00
N LEU A 461 20.90 -1.81 5.32
CA LEU A 461 21.84 -1.13 6.23
C LEU A 461 23.30 -1.36 5.84
N ALA A 462 23.67 -2.58 5.44
CA ALA A 462 25.03 -2.91 5.00
C ALA A 462 25.46 -2.19 3.72
N LEU A 463 24.52 -1.65 2.95
CA LEU A 463 24.81 -0.81 1.79
C LEU A 463 25.12 0.64 2.15
N GLU A 464 24.98 1.05 3.42
CA GLU A 464 25.22 2.42 3.88
C GLU A 464 24.58 3.48 2.96
N PRO A 465 23.25 3.41 2.70
CA PRO A 465 22.61 4.35 1.80
C PRO A 465 22.53 5.74 2.41
N ASP A 466 22.55 6.77 1.57
CA ASP A 466 22.25 8.15 1.95
C ASP A 466 20.82 8.58 1.57
N LEU A 467 20.13 7.75 0.79
CA LEU A 467 18.72 7.89 0.45
C LEU A 467 18.08 6.51 0.18
N ILE A 468 16.88 6.30 0.68
CA ILE A 468 16.03 5.15 0.33
C ILE A 468 14.77 5.66 -0.36
N VAL A 469 14.46 5.13 -1.55
CA VAL A 469 13.22 5.42 -2.28
C VAL A 469 12.38 4.14 -2.37
N THR A 470 11.12 4.24 -1.99
CA THR A 470 10.21 3.09 -1.91
C THR A 470 8.77 3.48 -2.25
N THR A 471 7.90 2.49 -2.44
CA THR A 471 6.44 2.68 -2.53
C THR A 471 5.78 2.32 -1.21
N PRO A 472 4.49 2.69 -0.98
CA PRO A 472 3.77 2.32 0.25
C PRO A 472 3.82 0.82 0.53
N THR A 473 3.66 0.01 -0.51
CA THR A 473 3.71 -1.45 -0.44
C THR A 473 5.05 -1.96 0.09
N PHE A 474 6.17 -1.52 -0.49
CA PHE A 474 7.49 -1.96 -0.05
C PHE A 474 7.89 -1.38 1.31
N ALA A 475 7.45 -0.16 1.64
CA ALA A 475 7.73 0.46 2.93
C ALA A 475 7.13 -0.35 4.09
N GLU A 476 5.95 -0.92 3.91
CA GLU A 476 5.28 -1.73 4.93
C GLU A 476 5.75 -3.20 4.96
N LEU A 477 6.46 -3.63 3.92
CA LEU A 477 6.98 -5.00 3.80
C LEU A 477 8.25 -5.26 4.60
N VAL A 478 9.03 -4.21 4.83
CA VAL A 478 10.29 -4.31 5.57
C VAL A 478 10.00 -4.60 7.04
N GLU A 479 10.83 -5.45 7.64
CA GLU A 479 10.76 -5.75 9.07
C GLU A 479 10.92 -4.46 9.90
N GLY A 480 9.84 -4.05 10.60
CA GLY A 480 9.75 -2.79 11.32
C GLY A 480 9.21 -1.60 10.51
N GLY A 481 8.80 -1.84 9.26
CA GLY A 481 8.09 -0.92 8.37
C GLY A 481 8.91 0.31 7.96
N TYR A 482 8.19 1.36 7.57
CA TYR A 482 8.77 2.65 7.23
C TYR A 482 9.76 3.18 8.28
N GLU A 483 9.44 3.05 9.57
CA GLU A 483 10.29 3.52 10.66
C GLU A 483 11.64 2.78 10.75
N ALA A 484 11.71 1.54 10.28
CA ALA A 484 12.97 0.80 10.22
C ALA A 484 13.84 1.32 9.06
N LEU A 485 13.24 1.55 7.89
CA LEU A 485 13.93 2.16 6.75
C LEU A 485 14.44 3.56 7.09
N ASN A 486 13.61 4.39 7.71
CA ASN A 486 13.95 5.76 8.08
C ASN A 486 15.05 5.85 9.16
N ARG A 487 15.29 4.76 9.91
CA ARG A 487 16.43 4.63 10.83
C ARG A 487 17.73 4.27 10.13
N ILE A 488 17.67 3.74 8.91
CA ILE A 488 18.84 3.41 8.09
C ILE A 488 19.31 4.66 7.33
N ALA A 489 18.40 5.32 6.62
CA ALA A 489 18.67 6.55 5.86
C ALA A 489 17.36 7.33 5.62
N PRO A 490 17.42 8.62 5.27
CA PRO A 490 16.25 9.37 4.83
C PRO A 490 15.44 8.56 3.81
N THR A 491 14.16 8.34 4.08
CA THR A 491 13.31 7.44 3.30
C THR A 491 12.14 8.17 2.68
N ILE A 492 12.05 8.15 1.34
CA ILE A 492 10.95 8.73 0.59
C ILE A 492 9.99 7.62 0.16
N VAL A 493 8.69 7.84 0.40
CA VAL A 493 7.61 6.95 -0.03
C VAL A 493 6.82 7.62 -1.15
N VAL A 494 6.97 7.12 -2.37
CA VAL A 494 6.37 7.68 -3.59
C VAL A 494 5.20 6.85 -4.09
N GLU A 495 4.25 7.51 -4.76
CA GLU A 495 3.18 6.85 -5.49
C GLU A 495 3.71 6.25 -6.80
N GLN A 496 3.09 5.17 -7.27
CA GLN A 496 3.38 4.62 -8.60
C GLN A 496 2.46 5.33 -9.59
N THR A 497 3.01 6.17 -10.48
CA THR A 497 2.19 6.87 -11.47
C THR A 497 1.84 5.97 -12.65
N ASN A 498 2.64 4.91 -12.88
CA ASN A 498 2.59 4.05 -14.08
C ASN A 498 2.73 4.85 -15.38
N ASP A 499 3.45 5.98 -15.31
CA ASP A 499 3.75 6.83 -16.44
C ASP A 499 5.23 7.20 -16.41
N PRO A 500 6.07 6.58 -17.26
CA PRO A 500 7.49 6.86 -17.37
C PRO A 500 7.88 8.33 -17.36
N ILE A 501 7.10 9.20 -18.00
CA ILE A 501 7.41 10.64 -18.06
C ILE A 501 7.26 11.27 -16.67
N GLN A 502 6.16 10.97 -15.98
CA GLN A 502 5.91 11.47 -14.63
C GLN A 502 6.89 10.86 -13.62
N ASP A 503 7.21 9.57 -13.77
CA ASP A 503 8.15 8.89 -12.90
C ASP A 503 9.58 9.46 -13.08
N VAL A 504 10.01 9.75 -14.32
CA VAL A 504 11.30 10.40 -14.59
C VAL A 504 11.33 11.83 -14.05
N GLU A 505 10.27 12.62 -14.21
CA GLU A 505 10.18 13.96 -13.63
C GLU A 505 10.29 13.92 -12.09
N MET A 506 9.57 13.00 -11.46
CA MET A 506 9.62 12.77 -10.01
C MET A 506 11.02 12.40 -9.54
N PHE A 507 11.70 11.48 -10.23
CA PHE A 507 13.08 11.10 -9.90
C PHE A 507 14.09 12.21 -10.20
N GLY A 508 13.84 13.04 -11.21
CA GLY A 508 14.59 14.25 -11.51
C GLY A 508 14.60 15.22 -10.33
N ASP A 509 13.43 15.44 -9.71
CA ASP A 509 13.38 16.20 -8.47
C ASP A 509 14.13 15.47 -7.35
N ILE A 510 13.73 14.23 -7.00
CA ILE A 510 14.29 13.47 -5.87
C ILE A 510 15.83 13.45 -5.86
N LEU A 511 16.45 13.24 -7.02
CA LEU A 511 17.89 13.06 -7.16
C LEU A 511 18.67 14.37 -7.41
N GLY A 512 17.98 15.51 -7.54
CA GLY A 512 18.62 16.77 -7.94
C GLY A 512 19.14 16.73 -9.38
N LYS A 513 18.36 16.13 -10.27
CA LYS A 513 18.63 15.80 -11.67
C LYS A 513 17.54 16.33 -12.62
N GLN A 514 17.00 17.52 -12.31
CA GLN A 514 15.87 18.09 -13.04
C GLN A 514 16.20 18.40 -14.51
N GLU A 515 17.43 18.86 -14.79
CA GLU A 515 17.86 19.13 -16.17
C GLU A 515 18.03 17.84 -16.97
N GLU A 516 18.63 16.80 -16.38
CA GLU A 516 18.74 15.48 -17.02
C GLU A 516 17.37 14.82 -17.25
N ALA A 517 16.43 14.99 -16.31
CA ALA A 517 15.06 14.52 -16.47
C ALA A 517 14.35 15.24 -17.62
N LYS A 518 14.48 16.56 -17.70
CA LYS A 518 13.94 17.35 -18.80
C LYS A 518 14.55 16.93 -20.14
N GLU A 519 15.86 16.75 -20.21
CA GLU A 519 16.55 16.28 -21.41
C GLU A 519 16.04 14.90 -21.85
N TRP A 520 15.93 13.94 -20.92
CA TRP A 520 15.41 12.62 -21.23
C TRP A 520 13.96 12.69 -21.75
N ILE A 521 13.10 13.48 -21.11
CA ILE A 521 11.70 13.67 -21.53
C ILE A 521 11.64 14.27 -22.94
N GLU A 522 12.40 15.32 -23.23
CA GLU A 522 12.44 15.95 -24.56
C GLU A 522 12.94 14.97 -25.65
N GLN A 523 13.94 14.16 -25.34
CA GLN A 523 14.44 13.11 -26.23
C GLN A 523 13.39 12.03 -26.49
N PHE A 524 12.72 11.57 -25.44
CA PHE A 524 11.69 10.54 -25.53
C PHE A 524 10.46 11.03 -26.31
N GLU A 525 9.99 12.25 -26.06
CA GLU A 525 8.91 12.87 -26.83
C GLU A 525 9.27 13.06 -28.31
N THR A 526 10.52 13.47 -28.59
CA THR A 526 11.04 13.58 -29.96
C THR A 526 11.07 12.21 -30.65
N LYS A 527 11.46 11.15 -29.92
CA LYS A 527 11.45 9.76 -30.41
C LYS A 527 10.03 9.32 -30.74
N ILE A 528 9.07 9.57 -29.84
CA ILE A 528 7.64 9.28 -30.06
C ILE A 528 7.13 10.00 -31.32
N ALA A 529 7.38 11.32 -31.44
CA ALA A 529 6.95 12.10 -32.60
C ALA A 529 7.55 11.57 -33.91
N THR A 530 8.84 11.24 -33.89
CA THR A 530 9.52 10.62 -35.03
C THR A 530 8.89 9.28 -35.42
N TYR A 531 8.53 8.47 -34.44
CA TYR A 531 7.94 7.15 -34.68
C TYR A 531 6.51 7.21 -35.16
N LYS A 532 5.69 8.15 -34.66
CA LYS A 532 4.37 8.46 -35.22
C LYS A 532 4.47 8.72 -36.72
N GLU A 533 5.41 9.55 -37.16
CA GLU A 533 5.61 9.80 -38.61
C GLU A 533 6.07 8.56 -39.36
N LYS A 534 6.98 7.76 -38.79
CA LYS A 534 7.49 6.53 -39.43
C LYS A 534 6.45 5.43 -39.59
N ILE A 535 5.50 5.29 -38.66
CA ILE A 535 4.48 4.23 -38.73
C ILE A 535 3.27 4.58 -39.60
N LYS A 536 3.04 5.88 -39.91
CA LYS A 536 1.91 6.34 -40.75
C LYS A 536 1.72 5.55 -42.06
N PRO A 537 2.76 5.20 -42.84
CA PRO A 537 2.58 4.42 -44.07
C PRO A 537 2.11 2.97 -43.84
N TYR A 538 2.25 2.46 -42.61
CA TYR A 538 2.01 1.06 -42.26
C TYR A 538 0.72 0.84 -41.47
N VAL A 539 0.16 1.91 -40.88
CA VAL A 539 -1.07 1.89 -40.10
C VAL A 539 -2.14 2.71 -40.82
N LYS A 540 -3.26 2.07 -41.19
CA LYS A 540 -4.35 2.78 -41.87
C LYS A 540 -5.16 3.58 -40.86
N GLU A 541 -5.73 4.68 -41.32
CA GLU A 541 -6.62 5.50 -40.51
C GLU A 541 -7.81 4.67 -40.00
N GLY A 542 -8.04 4.72 -38.69
CA GLY A 542 -9.12 4.00 -38.03
C GLY A 542 -8.83 2.55 -37.64
N GLU A 543 -7.66 1.99 -37.98
CA GLU A 543 -7.28 0.65 -37.52
C GLU A 543 -7.22 0.57 -36.00
N THR A 544 -7.68 -0.56 -35.49
CA THR A 544 -7.83 -0.83 -34.06
C THR A 544 -6.83 -1.88 -33.57
N PHE A 545 -6.41 -1.73 -32.32
CA PHE A 545 -5.31 -2.50 -31.74
C PHE A 545 -5.73 -3.19 -30.44
N THR A 546 -5.31 -4.44 -30.28
CA THR A 546 -5.56 -5.26 -29.08
C THR A 546 -4.26 -5.90 -28.61
N ILE A 547 -4.05 -5.93 -27.30
CA ILE A 547 -2.99 -6.72 -26.66
C ILE A 547 -3.66 -7.90 -25.94
N LEU A 548 -3.36 -9.13 -26.36
CA LEU A 548 -3.84 -10.36 -25.75
C LEU A 548 -2.66 -11.13 -25.17
N ASN A 549 -2.80 -11.64 -23.96
CA ASN A 549 -1.87 -12.60 -23.37
C ASN A 549 -2.60 -13.92 -23.09
N VAL A 550 -2.08 -15.00 -23.67
CA VAL A 550 -2.55 -16.36 -23.44
C VAL A 550 -1.71 -17.03 -22.36
N ARG A 551 -2.38 -17.43 -21.27
CA ARG A 551 -1.79 -18.14 -20.13
C ARG A 551 -2.39 -19.54 -20.04
N PRO A 552 -1.78 -20.47 -19.28
CA PRO A 552 -2.31 -21.83 -19.15
C PRO A 552 -3.76 -21.87 -18.64
N ASP A 553 -4.09 -20.95 -17.74
CA ASP A 553 -5.36 -20.91 -17.00
C ASP A 553 -6.25 -19.71 -17.35
N ALA A 554 -5.77 -18.74 -18.14
CA ALA A 554 -6.46 -17.47 -18.36
C ALA A 554 -6.13 -16.82 -19.71
N LEU A 555 -7.01 -15.94 -20.17
CA LEU A 555 -6.79 -15.06 -21.31
C LEU A 555 -6.88 -13.63 -20.82
N MET A 556 -5.83 -12.84 -21.01
CA MET A 556 -5.74 -11.48 -20.50
C MET A 556 -5.75 -10.45 -21.61
N VAL A 557 -6.45 -9.34 -21.40
CA VAL A 557 -6.45 -8.19 -22.31
C VAL A 557 -5.93 -6.97 -21.57
N TYR A 558 -5.13 -6.15 -22.24
CA TYR A 558 -4.45 -5.01 -21.61
C TYR A 558 -4.92 -3.67 -22.16
N GLY A 559 -5.02 -2.69 -21.25
CA GLY A 559 -5.42 -1.31 -21.52
C GLY A 559 -4.21 -0.42 -21.80
N ASP A 560 -4.21 0.82 -21.29
CA ASP A 560 -3.28 1.90 -21.64
C ASP A 560 -2.12 2.12 -20.66
N THR A 561 -1.80 1.13 -19.83
CA THR A 561 -0.82 1.28 -18.74
C THR A 561 0.42 0.39 -18.88
N ASN A 562 0.28 -0.92 -19.11
CA ASN A 562 1.37 -1.90 -19.12
C ASN A 562 1.33 -2.81 -20.36
N MET A 563 2.28 -3.74 -20.49
CA MET A 563 2.38 -4.67 -21.64
C MET A 563 2.50 -3.98 -23.00
N GLY A 564 3.00 -2.74 -23.04
CA GLY A 564 3.04 -1.89 -24.23
C GLY A 564 1.75 -1.11 -24.51
N GLY A 565 0.75 -1.20 -23.64
CA GLY A 565 -0.51 -0.45 -23.74
C GLY A 565 -0.35 1.07 -23.69
N ASN A 566 0.50 1.55 -22.77
CA ASN A 566 0.91 2.95 -22.71
C ASN A 566 1.55 3.42 -24.02
N ILE A 567 2.33 2.56 -24.67
CA ILE A 567 2.95 2.86 -25.96
C ILE A 567 1.91 2.94 -27.07
N LEU A 568 1.10 1.90 -27.24
CA LEU A 568 0.11 1.84 -28.32
C LEU A 568 -0.92 2.97 -28.19
N TYR A 569 -1.58 3.07 -27.05
CA TYR A 569 -2.78 3.89 -26.90
C TYR A 569 -2.47 5.33 -26.50
N LYS A 570 -1.50 5.54 -25.60
CA LYS A 570 -1.17 6.88 -25.08
C LYS A 570 -0.07 7.57 -25.87
N TYR A 571 1.09 6.93 -26.04
CA TYR A 571 2.22 7.59 -26.69
C TYR A 571 2.07 7.65 -28.20
N LEU A 572 1.82 6.53 -28.88
CA LEU A 572 1.61 6.49 -30.33
C LEU A 572 0.21 6.97 -30.75
N GLY A 573 -0.76 6.99 -29.82
CA GLY A 573 -2.12 7.47 -30.09
C GLY A 573 -2.92 6.54 -31.01
N LEU A 574 -2.59 5.25 -31.02
CA LEU A 574 -3.28 4.23 -31.80
C LEU A 574 -4.61 3.87 -31.15
N LYS A 575 -5.61 3.52 -31.95
CA LYS A 575 -6.96 3.33 -31.47
C LYS A 575 -7.13 1.93 -30.82
N PRO A 576 -7.59 1.82 -29.57
CA PRO A 576 -7.97 0.52 -29.02
C PRO A 576 -9.19 -0.08 -29.76
N ALA A 577 -9.30 -1.41 -29.78
CA ALA A 577 -10.54 -2.06 -30.19
C ALA A 577 -11.70 -1.62 -29.28
N ALA A 578 -12.92 -1.51 -29.81
CA ALA A 578 -14.05 -0.90 -29.09
C ALA A 578 -14.32 -1.54 -27.73
N LYS A 579 -14.23 -2.88 -27.65
CA LYS A 579 -14.38 -3.64 -26.41
C LYS A 579 -13.21 -3.48 -25.44
N VAL A 580 -11.99 -3.28 -25.95
CA VAL A 580 -10.83 -2.94 -25.11
C VAL A 580 -11.01 -1.54 -24.52
N ASP A 581 -11.47 -0.58 -25.32
CA ASP A 581 -11.73 0.78 -24.86
C ASP A 581 -12.79 0.82 -23.75
N SER A 582 -13.96 0.22 -23.98
CA SER A 582 -15.08 0.26 -23.05
C SER A 582 -14.86 -0.59 -21.80
N ASP A 583 -14.36 -1.82 -21.96
CA ASP A 583 -14.37 -2.81 -20.89
C ASP A 583 -13.03 -2.86 -20.14
N VAL A 584 -11.91 -2.47 -20.77
CA VAL A 584 -10.54 -2.58 -20.20
C VAL A 584 -9.97 -1.21 -19.80
N ILE A 585 -9.96 -0.22 -20.70
CA ILE A 585 -9.41 1.11 -20.42
C ILE A 585 -10.37 1.92 -19.53
N HIS A 586 -11.65 1.95 -19.91
CA HIS A 586 -12.71 2.63 -19.19
C HIS A 586 -13.53 1.72 -18.27
N GLY A 587 -13.22 0.42 -18.27
CA GLY A 587 -13.87 -0.58 -17.43
C GLY A 587 -12.90 -1.29 -16.48
N ASP A 588 -13.35 -2.42 -15.94
CA ASP A 588 -12.64 -3.21 -14.93
C ASP A 588 -12.34 -4.64 -15.43
N THR A 589 -12.32 -4.85 -16.75
CA THR A 589 -12.07 -6.15 -17.38
C THR A 589 -10.60 -6.27 -17.76
N TRP A 590 -9.97 -7.36 -17.34
CA TRP A 590 -8.59 -7.71 -17.71
C TRP A 590 -8.45 -9.19 -18.07
N GLU A 591 -9.46 -10.01 -17.77
CA GLU A 591 -9.52 -11.44 -18.07
C GLU A 591 -10.80 -11.70 -18.85
N ILE A 592 -10.71 -12.46 -19.94
CA ILE A 592 -11.85 -12.78 -20.82
C ILE A 592 -12.00 -14.29 -21.01
N SER A 593 -13.20 -14.74 -21.35
CA SER A 593 -13.43 -16.12 -21.77
C SER A 593 -13.01 -16.34 -23.22
N SER A 594 -12.85 -17.60 -23.64
CA SER A 594 -12.49 -17.94 -25.02
C SER A 594 -13.54 -17.48 -26.03
N GLU A 595 -14.82 -17.55 -25.65
CA GLU A 595 -15.95 -17.34 -26.56
C GLU A 595 -16.03 -15.90 -27.08
N VAL A 596 -15.57 -14.94 -26.27
CA VAL A 596 -15.63 -13.51 -26.58
C VAL A 596 -14.37 -12.98 -27.26
N ILE A 597 -13.34 -13.81 -27.46
CA ILE A 597 -12.08 -13.42 -28.14
C ILE A 597 -12.33 -12.65 -29.45
N PRO A 598 -13.24 -13.07 -30.35
CA PRO A 598 -13.45 -12.36 -31.61
C PRO A 598 -14.02 -10.95 -31.44
N GLU A 599 -14.63 -10.63 -30.30
CA GLU A 599 -15.17 -9.29 -29.99
C GLU A 599 -14.11 -8.33 -29.45
N TYR A 600 -13.07 -8.85 -28.79
CA TYR A 600 -11.99 -8.06 -28.19
C TYR A 600 -10.84 -7.78 -29.15
N ILE A 601 -10.63 -8.62 -30.17
CA ILE A 601 -9.53 -8.45 -31.12
C ILE A 601 -9.94 -7.47 -32.23
N GLY A 602 -9.21 -6.37 -32.34
CA GLY A 602 -9.34 -5.39 -33.42
C GLY A 602 -8.64 -5.81 -34.71
N ASP A 603 -8.28 -4.83 -35.54
CA ASP A 603 -7.59 -5.04 -36.82
C ASP A 603 -6.16 -5.56 -36.67
N ARG A 604 -5.53 -5.29 -35.52
CA ARG A 604 -4.14 -5.68 -35.22
C ARG A 604 -4.03 -6.25 -33.81
N LEU A 605 -3.35 -7.39 -33.69
CA LEU A 605 -3.20 -8.12 -32.44
C LEU A 605 -1.73 -8.22 -32.02
N PHE A 606 -1.39 -7.73 -30.84
CA PHE A 606 -0.16 -8.07 -30.14
C PHE A 606 -0.43 -9.23 -29.19
N LEU A 607 0.21 -10.38 -29.44
CA LEU A 607 -0.04 -11.64 -28.77
C LEU A 607 1.17 -12.04 -27.91
N ALA A 608 1.01 -12.03 -26.60
CA ALA A 608 1.94 -12.65 -25.66
C ALA A 608 1.48 -14.07 -25.32
N VAL A 609 2.43 -15.01 -25.21
CA VAL A 609 2.14 -16.38 -24.80
C VAL A 609 3.06 -16.76 -23.64
N ASN A 610 2.47 -16.99 -22.47
CA ASN A 610 3.24 -17.44 -21.31
C ASN A 610 3.66 -18.92 -21.46
N LYS A 611 4.82 -19.27 -20.90
CA LYS A 611 5.31 -20.65 -20.83
C LYS A 611 4.24 -21.59 -20.23
N GLY A 612 4.00 -22.73 -20.90
CA GLY A 612 2.99 -23.71 -20.47
C GLY A 612 1.58 -23.47 -21.03
N ALA A 613 1.38 -22.43 -21.86
CA ALA A 613 0.09 -22.10 -22.46
C ALA A 613 -0.11 -22.76 -23.84
N GLU A 614 0.75 -23.70 -24.26
CA GLU A 614 0.75 -24.25 -25.62
C GLU A 614 -0.55 -24.97 -25.99
N GLU A 615 -1.19 -25.64 -25.02
CA GLU A 615 -2.51 -26.25 -25.21
C GLU A 615 -3.60 -25.19 -25.33
N LYS A 616 -3.59 -24.19 -24.44
CA LYS A 616 -4.57 -23.10 -24.47
C LYS A 616 -4.52 -22.31 -25.78
N VAL A 617 -3.32 -22.07 -26.32
CA VAL A 617 -3.14 -21.44 -27.64
C VAL A 617 -3.83 -22.25 -28.73
N LYS A 618 -3.68 -23.59 -28.74
CA LYS A 618 -4.37 -24.45 -29.72
C LYS A 618 -5.89 -24.35 -29.60
N ASP A 619 -6.41 -24.26 -28.39
CA ASP A 619 -7.86 -24.13 -28.15
C ASP A 619 -8.42 -22.82 -28.71
N VAL A 620 -7.68 -21.73 -28.57
CA VAL A 620 -8.13 -20.40 -28.99
C VAL A 620 -7.70 -20.01 -30.40
N GLN A 621 -6.82 -20.79 -31.04
CA GLN A 621 -6.26 -20.45 -32.36
C GLN A 621 -7.35 -20.16 -33.39
N LYS A 622 -8.39 -21.01 -33.47
CA LYS A 622 -9.49 -20.81 -34.41
C LYS A 622 -10.28 -19.52 -34.15
N LEU A 623 -10.37 -19.09 -32.90
CA LEU A 623 -11.07 -17.86 -32.51
C LEU A 623 -10.21 -16.63 -32.85
N ILE A 624 -8.89 -16.72 -32.66
CA ILE A 624 -7.94 -15.70 -33.11
C ILE A 624 -7.98 -15.61 -34.65
N ASP A 625 -7.94 -16.72 -35.37
CA ASP A 625 -8.00 -16.74 -36.84
C ASP A 625 -9.31 -16.15 -37.38
N ALA A 626 -10.41 -16.28 -36.62
CA ALA A 626 -11.71 -15.73 -36.96
C ALA A 626 -11.86 -14.22 -36.70
N SER A 627 -10.96 -13.63 -35.90
CA SER A 627 -10.93 -12.20 -35.57
C SER A 627 -10.51 -11.33 -36.78
N PRO A 628 -10.73 -10.00 -36.74
CA PRO A 628 -10.26 -9.09 -37.79
C PRO A 628 -8.73 -9.15 -38.01
N ALA A 629 -7.93 -9.16 -36.94
CA ALA A 629 -6.48 -9.33 -37.02
C ALA A 629 -6.06 -10.68 -37.60
N GLY A 630 -6.70 -11.77 -37.19
CA GLY A 630 -6.42 -13.11 -37.72
C GLY A 630 -6.70 -13.23 -39.22
N LYS A 631 -7.85 -12.70 -39.66
CA LYS A 631 -8.23 -12.69 -41.09
C LYS A 631 -7.30 -11.84 -41.96
N SER A 632 -6.77 -10.75 -41.42
CA SER A 632 -5.86 -9.85 -42.14
C SER A 632 -4.38 -10.25 -42.02
N GLY A 633 -4.05 -11.22 -41.16
CA GLY A 633 -2.68 -11.67 -40.91
C GLY A 633 -1.86 -10.73 -40.03
N HIS A 634 -2.48 -9.75 -39.36
CA HIS A 634 -1.80 -8.79 -38.48
C HIS A 634 -1.76 -9.27 -37.02
N VAL A 635 -1.19 -10.45 -36.81
CA VAL A 635 -0.94 -11.01 -35.47
C VAL A 635 0.56 -11.00 -35.19
N TYR A 636 0.95 -10.28 -34.16
CA TYR A 636 2.34 -10.00 -33.79
C TYR A 636 2.70 -10.68 -32.48
N SER A 637 3.71 -11.55 -32.48
CA SER A 637 4.19 -12.17 -31.24
C SER A 637 5.05 -11.17 -30.45
N ILE A 638 4.77 -11.05 -29.16
CA ILE A 638 5.60 -10.29 -28.21
C ILE A 638 6.00 -11.18 -27.03
N ASP A 639 7.18 -10.92 -26.48
CA ASP A 639 7.65 -11.63 -25.28
C ASP A 639 7.01 -11.04 -24.02
N PHE A 640 6.52 -11.91 -23.14
CA PHE A 640 5.84 -11.45 -21.93
C PHE A 640 6.79 -10.79 -20.94
N ASP A 641 7.98 -11.35 -20.73
CA ASP A 641 8.93 -10.87 -19.73
C ASP A 641 9.59 -9.57 -20.21
N GLU A 642 9.74 -9.39 -21.52
CA GLU A 642 10.17 -8.14 -22.14
C GLU A 642 9.11 -7.03 -22.01
N PHE A 643 7.83 -7.31 -22.20
CA PHE A 643 6.78 -6.29 -22.15
C PHE A 643 6.19 -6.06 -20.75
N LEU A 644 6.56 -6.87 -19.75
CA LEU A 644 6.05 -6.74 -18.38
C LEU A 644 6.51 -5.48 -17.64
N PRO A 645 7.79 -5.07 -17.68
CA PRO A 645 8.25 -3.86 -17.00
C PRO A 645 7.70 -2.59 -17.66
N SER A 646 7.45 -1.57 -16.84
CA SER A 646 6.86 -0.29 -17.28
C SER A 646 7.70 0.93 -16.90
N ASP A 647 8.95 0.72 -16.50
CA ASP A 647 9.89 1.81 -16.19
C ASP A 647 10.37 2.53 -17.46
N ALA A 648 11.02 3.67 -17.26
CA ALA A 648 11.52 4.53 -18.34
C ALA A 648 12.36 3.81 -19.40
N ILE A 649 13.32 2.97 -18.99
CA ILE A 649 14.23 2.27 -19.89
C ILE A 649 13.48 1.16 -20.64
N ALA A 650 12.62 0.42 -19.94
CA ALA A 650 11.81 -0.62 -20.56
C ALA A 650 10.88 -0.06 -21.62
N VAL A 651 10.13 1.00 -21.31
CA VAL A 651 9.19 1.62 -22.23
C VAL A 651 9.89 2.23 -23.44
N GLU A 652 11.06 2.84 -23.25
CA GLU A 652 11.86 3.36 -24.36
C GLU A 652 12.29 2.26 -25.35
N ASN A 653 12.71 1.10 -24.84
CA ASN A 653 13.10 -0.05 -25.66
C ASN A 653 11.90 -0.74 -26.30
N GLN A 654 10.81 -0.93 -25.56
CA GLN A 654 9.56 -1.50 -26.06
C GLN A 654 8.96 -0.64 -27.19
N LEU A 655 9.12 0.69 -27.15
CA LEU A 655 8.72 1.59 -28.22
C LEU A 655 9.47 1.30 -29.53
N ASP A 656 10.75 0.97 -29.46
CA ASP A 656 11.53 0.53 -30.64
C ASP A 656 10.98 -0.79 -31.20
N ILE A 657 10.68 -1.75 -30.32
CA ILE A 657 10.17 -3.07 -30.71
C ILE A 657 8.81 -2.95 -31.39
N ILE A 658 7.84 -2.27 -30.76
CA ILE A 658 6.50 -2.05 -31.32
C ILE A 658 6.59 -1.36 -32.67
N THR A 659 7.42 -0.32 -32.79
CA THR A 659 7.53 0.45 -34.03
C THR A 659 8.15 -0.40 -35.14
N ASN A 660 9.17 -1.21 -34.83
CA ASN A 660 9.79 -2.14 -35.79
C ASN A 660 8.80 -3.22 -36.27
N ILE A 661 8.02 -3.80 -35.35
CA ILE A 661 6.94 -4.74 -35.65
C ILE A 661 5.95 -4.12 -36.64
N LEU A 662 5.47 -2.90 -36.37
CA LEU A 662 4.49 -2.21 -37.23
C LEU A 662 5.06 -1.88 -38.62
N MET A 663 6.35 -1.55 -38.71
CA MET A 663 7.04 -1.31 -39.98
C MET A 663 7.38 -2.59 -40.75
N GLY A 664 7.07 -3.78 -40.22
CA GLY A 664 7.40 -5.07 -40.83
C GLY A 664 8.89 -5.39 -40.88
N LYS A 665 9.69 -4.78 -40.00
CA LYS A 665 11.10 -5.14 -39.83
C LYS A 665 11.15 -6.41 -38.96
N ALA A 666 11.88 -7.42 -39.41
CA ALA A 666 12.01 -8.68 -38.68
C ALA A 666 12.52 -8.44 -37.24
N GLN A 667 11.98 -9.19 -36.28
CA GLN A 667 12.51 -9.34 -34.92
C GLN A 667 13.85 -10.08 -34.96
#